data_AF-A0A8G1RPE0-F1
#
_entry.id   AF-A0A8G1RPE0-F1
#
_cell.length_a   1.000
_cell.length_b   1.000
_cell.length_c   1.000
_cell.angle_alpha   90.00
_cell.angle_beta   90.00
_cell.angle_gamma   90.00
#
_symmetry.space_group_name_H-M   'P 1'
#
loop_
_entity.id
_entity.type
_entity.pdbx_description
1 polymer ?
#
loop_
_entity_poly.entity_id
_entity_poly.type
_entity_poly.pdbx_seq_one_letter_code
_entity_poly.pdbx_strand_id
1 'polypeptide(L)'
;MAQPSSLTGPPPLLANPFPSLDQQFRQNVREHPDTLALVCPHQPASLYTVQDEASSTTPQKPTAEGLRWTYAQLDEKIERFATNLRRRGVGRGSLMVLFATNTAEYVVATWAAYRIGCVHVPLSPRCLGHEREAVHMLETAVGACQPDSVVVVAAAAAAGLERVAGLVRGLQLQVECCLVAISGGEVGVRDGWVGFEELMHVTNPGGKDVQLAEEERDEDEDEDRRSDVSQLSDDGSRLSDDSLEQPHRQQQESSIFFTSGTTSLPKGCFVQASAFPTTVARAWRSSPNRPMLPGDRVAVVLPNNHAFGYMFLMAAFLNAATIVFPGEAFAPERLIETIRQERCTHTALVPTMLHALSGVAVAPAQKLHSLKRVVLAGAPPTEEVLRICLSHLGAQAVENFYGMTEGIVVSTDAAESVDKVISGRDVSIGRPLPGAKVRICAKGSRVPVALGAVGEVHFSGPSLIDGYIGNRDDEKFYTGEDGRRWFCTGDKAVVGQDGRLYLVGRYNDTIIRGGENIEPSAIEAVLGQTAEFHVLEPQIVRAPDQVAGEVPVAVVRTDVDEQLARQLQDTVRTKMGALFVPAGVVPVSALGLDDYPRTLAGKVQKSKLTELVEVHWTAQKSQGRSRLYSRAMLESRLKHAWAQASGLNDAMMMDVNVNLAAYADVRLLESIKSQIWKDMASSVTLSDWLAADTVAEEMEAIESGGQETLESHPNSQLIESLLAAIVSAKGENIDPTMRMIDLGIDSITSIALLNQIRQETGVSLPSSLFFTPHTIGGLIERLQSSTDPSSLLEIDSATQETPRECFSTLIQGTPKPGVPCLFMTPPGSGYAFSYEPLPKFANDLAVYALGSPFLMSKSDATWTVEEAAALYVKTIRKLQPEGPYLLGGWSMGAILAYEEAYQLRQQGQQVLGIINLDMPLPRPDPHVLEPTVKLLEIVGFYPAIRRAGKPDMEIPSYRREHSLASVRAKLKYSPRPMRTASEDSTPVRIFVIWAGHGDPDRLPAVLVEADEILRRCGPETQARTSQEWLQTPRESMGPVGWAEMVGEENVECHVIDHAHHDTLMDPEVVEYTARLMQVAVDKWLSSS
;
A
#
# COMPACT_ATOMS: atom_id res chain seq x y z
N MET A 1 -16.47 -27.64 -23.66
CA MET A 1 -15.91 -27.01 -22.44
C MET A 1 -14.56 -26.41 -22.81
N ALA A 2 -14.33 -25.13 -22.50
CA ALA A 2 -13.02 -24.52 -22.72
C ALA A 2 -11.98 -25.18 -21.78
N GLN A 3 -10.75 -25.37 -22.26
CA GLN A 3 -9.68 -25.97 -21.46
C GLN A 3 -9.32 -25.00 -20.31
N PRO A 4 -9.26 -25.46 -19.04
CA PRO A 4 -8.92 -24.61 -17.91
C PRO A 4 -7.44 -24.17 -17.96
N SER A 5 -7.16 -22.95 -17.50
CA SER A 5 -5.80 -22.41 -17.36
C SER A 5 -5.07 -23.09 -16.19
N SER A 6 -4.48 -24.24 -16.46
CA SER A 6 -3.71 -25.00 -15.47
C SER A 6 -2.50 -25.68 -16.13
N LEU A 7 -1.34 -25.58 -15.48
CA LEU A 7 -0.10 -26.22 -15.88
C LEU A 7 0.37 -27.14 -14.77
N THR A 8 0.78 -28.34 -15.15
CA THR A 8 1.39 -29.32 -14.25
C THR A 8 2.82 -29.54 -14.73
N GLY A 9 3.78 -29.38 -13.82
CA GLY A 9 5.16 -29.74 -14.08
C GLY A 9 5.30 -31.25 -14.27
N PRO A 10 6.46 -31.73 -14.73
CA PRO A 10 6.73 -33.16 -14.83
C PRO A 10 6.48 -33.88 -13.51
N PRO A 11 6.19 -35.20 -13.51
CA PRO A 11 6.10 -35.94 -12.27
C PRO A 11 7.40 -35.80 -11.45
N PRO A 12 7.33 -35.88 -10.10
CA PRO A 12 8.51 -35.88 -9.26
C PRO A 12 9.49 -36.97 -9.72
N LEU A 13 10.78 -36.66 -9.75
CA LEU A 13 11.80 -37.56 -10.28
C LEU A 13 12.06 -38.80 -9.40
N LEU A 14 11.52 -38.86 -8.17
CA LEU A 14 11.70 -39.97 -7.22
C LEU A 14 10.45 -40.21 -6.34
N ALA A 15 10.35 -41.42 -5.78
CA ALA A 15 9.27 -41.84 -4.88
C ALA A 15 9.32 -41.17 -3.50
N ASN A 16 10.52 -40.93 -2.95
CA ASN A 16 10.72 -39.97 -1.87
C ASN A 16 11.01 -38.59 -2.48
N PRO A 17 10.08 -37.62 -2.41
CA PRO A 17 10.29 -36.33 -3.03
C PRO A 17 11.48 -35.57 -2.43
N PHE A 18 11.83 -35.83 -1.16
CA PHE A 18 12.74 -34.98 -0.37
C PHE A 18 13.66 -35.77 0.58
N PRO A 19 14.81 -36.24 0.10
CA PRO A 19 15.85 -36.78 0.98
C PRO A 19 16.41 -35.68 1.89
N SER A 20 17.05 -36.07 2.99
CA SER A 20 17.82 -35.12 3.82
C SER A 20 18.89 -34.42 2.97
N LEU A 21 19.04 -33.12 3.13
CA LEU A 21 20.12 -32.34 2.53
C LEU A 21 21.46 -32.86 3.02
N ASP A 22 21.64 -33.08 4.33
CA ASP A 22 22.92 -33.55 4.88
C ASP A 22 23.29 -34.93 4.33
N GLN A 23 22.32 -35.83 4.18
CA GLN A 23 22.54 -37.13 3.53
C GLN A 23 22.98 -36.98 2.07
N GLN A 24 22.33 -36.12 1.30
CA GLN A 24 22.71 -35.85 -0.10
C GLN A 24 24.09 -35.19 -0.20
N PHE A 25 24.41 -34.24 0.70
CA PHE A 25 25.72 -33.62 0.76
C PHE A 25 26.82 -34.62 1.09
N ARG A 26 26.62 -35.46 2.11
CA ARG A 26 27.57 -36.54 2.45
C ARG A 26 27.72 -37.56 1.34
N GLN A 27 26.66 -37.82 0.56
CA GLN A 27 26.78 -38.63 -0.66
C GLN A 27 27.74 -37.96 -1.66
N ASN A 28 27.60 -36.66 -1.90
CA ASN A 28 28.52 -35.92 -2.76
C ASN A 28 29.95 -35.89 -2.21
N VAL A 29 30.14 -35.84 -0.88
CA VAL A 29 31.47 -35.96 -0.25
C VAL A 29 32.10 -37.32 -0.54
N ARG A 30 31.32 -38.40 -0.49
CA ARG A 30 31.80 -39.76 -0.82
C ARG A 30 32.13 -39.94 -2.30
N GLU A 31 31.28 -39.41 -3.18
CA GLU A 31 31.43 -39.56 -4.64
C GLU A 31 32.46 -38.60 -5.24
N HIS A 32 32.65 -37.42 -4.64
CA HIS A 32 33.46 -36.33 -5.16
C HIS A 32 34.38 -35.68 -4.10
N PRO A 33 35.12 -36.45 -3.29
CA PRO A 33 35.85 -35.93 -2.12
C PRO A 33 36.90 -34.87 -2.47
N ASP A 34 37.59 -35.04 -3.61
CA ASP A 34 38.67 -34.16 -4.08
C ASP A 34 38.17 -33.00 -4.95
N THR A 35 36.87 -32.96 -5.28
CA THR A 35 36.30 -31.84 -6.03
C THR A 35 36.26 -30.61 -5.13
N LEU A 36 36.63 -29.44 -5.67
CA LEU A 36 36.48 -28.18 -4.94
C LEU A 36 35.01 -27.96 -4.60
N ALA A 37 34.72 -27.76 -3.32
CA ALA A 37 33.38 -27.45 -2.82
C ALA A 37 33.18 -25.96 -2.62
N LEU A 38 34.20 -25.28 -2.09
CA LEU A 38 34.10 -23.88 -1.70
C LEU A 38 35.39 -23.11 -2.04
N VAL A 39 35.23 -21.93 -2.63
CA VAL A 39 36.29 -20.97 -2.94
C VAL A 39 35.87 -19.59 -2.44
N CYS A 40 36.67 -18.98 -1.58
CA CYS A 40 36.44 -17.63 -1.06
C CYS A 40 37.72 -16.80 -1.22
N PRO A 41 37.92 -16.13 -2.37
CA PRO A 41 39.14 -15.35 -2.63
C PRO A 41 39.35 -14.20 -1.64
N HIS A 42 38.30 -13.72 -0.99
CA HIS A 42 38.36 -12.69 0.05
C HIS A 42 38.73 -13.20 1.44
N GLN A 43 38.83 -14.52 1.63
CA GLN A 43 39.22 -15.13 2.91
C GLN A 43 40.61 -15.77 2.80
N PRO A 44 41.42 -15.74 3.87
CA PRO A 44 42.78 -16.24 3.83
C PRO A 44 42.81 -17.75 3.56
N ALA A 45 43.75 -18.20 2.73
CA ALA A 45 43.93 -19.62 2.42
C ALA A 45 44.19 -20.50 3.65
N SER A 46 44.74 -19.91 4.72
CA SER A 46 45.06 -20.58 5.98
C SER A 46 43.88 -20.69 6.95
N LEU A 47 42.71 -20.13 6.64
CA LEU A 47 41.56 -20.11 7.56
C LEU A 47 41.18 -21.54 7.99
N TYR A 48 41.22 -21.80 9.30
CA TYR A 48 40.99 -23.11 9.94
C TYR A 48 41.82 -24.28 9.39
N THR A 49 42.92 -24.02 8.69
CA THR A 49 43.89 -25.07 8.37
C THR A 49 44.63 -25.46 9.65
N VAL A 50 44.70 -26.76 9.91
CA VAL A 50 45.55 -27.30 10.98
C VAL A 50 46.97 -27.24 10.43
N GLN A 51 47.84 -26.42 11.03
CA GLN A 51 49.26 -26.52 10.75
C GLN A 51 49.77 -27.81 11.39
N ASP A 52 50.06 -28.83 10.58
CA ASP A 52 50.97 -29.89 11.01
C ASP A 52 52.36 -29.28 11.14
N GLU A 53 52.86 -29.11 12.37
CA GLU A 53 54.25 -28.70 12.64
C GLU A 53 55.30 -29.73 12.16
N ALA A 54 54.92 -30.80 11.44
CA ALA A 54 55.87 -31.78 10.94
C ALA A 54 55.40 -32.48 9.66
N SER A 55 55.50 -31.82 8.50
CA SER A 55 55.82 -32.47 7.20
C SER A 55 55.47 -31.57 6.01
N SER A 56 56.45 -30.87 5.43
CA SER A 56 56.82 -31.05 4.01
C SER A 56 57.88 -30.03 3.58
N THR A 57 59.08 -30.54 3.29
CA THR A 57 60.22 -29.82 2.74
C THR A 57 60.12 -29.67 1.21
N THR A 58 58.97 -29.29 0.69
CA THR A 58 58.83 -29.01 -0.74
C THR A 58 58.00 -27.74 -0.89
N PRO A 59 58.61 -26.61 -1.33
CA PRO A 59 57.86 -25.39 -1.57
C PRO A 59 56.94 -25.62 -2.77
N GLN A 60 55.71 -26.04 -2.51
CA GLN A 60 54.64 -25.90 -3.49
C GLN A 60 54.48 -24.41 -3.75
N LYS A 61 54.68 -24.01 -5.00
CA LYS A 61 54.43 -22.66 -5.48
C LYS A 61 53.01 -22.24 -5.03
N PRO A 62 52.85 -21.13 -4.31
CA PRO A 62 51.53 -20.65 -3.93
C PRO A 62 50.81 -20.22 -5.20
N THR A 63 49.85 -21.01 -5.65
CA THR A 63 48.96 -20.66 -6.77
C THR A 63 47.53 -20.59 -6.26
N ALA A 64 47.18 -19.44 -5.67
CA ALA A 64 45.88 -18.76 -5.62
C ALA A 64 45.71 -18.03 -4.28
N GLU A 65 45.48 -16.72 -4.32
CA GLU A 65 45.49 -15.79 -3.18
C GLU A 65 44.25 -15.86 -2.24
N GLY A 66 43.63 -17.02 -2.01
CA GLY A 66 42.47 -17.13 -1.09
C GLY A 66 41.99 -18.56 -0.77
N LEU A 67 40.98 -18.68 0.10
CA LEU A 67 40.45 -19.94 0.65
C LEU A 67 39.91 -20.87 -0.41
N ARG A 68 40.29 -22.15 -0.32
CA ARG A 68 39.81 -23.24 -1.18
C ARG A 68 39.69 -24.52 -0.38
N TRP A 69 38.47 -25.07 -0.32
CA TRP A 69 38.22 -26.38 0.30
C TRP A 69 37.58 -27.34 -0.69
N THR A 70 38.06 -28.58 -0.70
CA THR A 70 37.38 -29.71 -1.34
C THR A 70 36.14 -30.12 -0.53
N TYR A 71 35.29 -30.98 -1.11
CA TYR A 71 34.15 -31.53 -0.38
C TYR A 71 34.58 -32.27 0.90
N ALA A 72 35.65 -33.07 0.84
CA ALA A 72 36.19 -33.75 2.02
C ALA A 72 36.67 -32.76 3.09
N GLN A 73 37.38 -31.70 2.69
CA GLN A 73 37.86 -30.68 3.62
C GLN A 73 36.71 -29.88 4.23
N LEU A 74 35.71 -29.48 3.44
CA LEU A 74 34.53 -28.78 3.93
C LEU A 74 33.74 -29.65 4.90
N ASP A 75 33.54 -30.93 4.59
CA ASP A 75 32.86 -31.89 5.46
C ASP A 75 33.56 -32.06 6.81
N GLU A 76 34.89 -32.15 6.81
CA GLU A 76 35.71 -32.18 8.02
C GLU A 76 35.50 -30.93 8.89
N LYS A 77 35.39 -29.75 8.27
CA LYS A 77 35.11 -28.49 8.98
C LYS A 77 33.69 -28.45 9.55
N ILE A 78 32.70 -28.92 8.79
CA ILE A 78 31.31 -29.07 9.25
C ILE A 78 31.25 -30.01 10.45
N GLU A 79 31.88 -31.20 10.36
CA GLU A 79 31.83 -32.20 11.43
C GLU A 79 32.48 -31.69 12.71
N ARG A 80 33.60 -30.97 12.58
CA ARG A 80 34.30 -30.39 13.71
C ARG A 80 33.44 -29.36 14.44
N PHE A 81 32.85 -28.43 13.69
CA PHE A 81 31.96 -27.41 14.25
C PHE A 81 30.72 -28.06 14.90
N ALA A 82 30.08 -28.99 14.19
CA ALA A 82 28.92 -29.74 14.67
C ALA A 82 29.21 -30.52 15.98
N THR A 83 30.35 -31.21 16.05
CA THR A 83 30.76 -31.96 17.24
C THR A 83 30.96 -31.06 18.46
N ASN A 84 31.62 -29.92 18.29
CA ASN A 84 31.86 -28.99 19.38
C ASN A 84 30.60 -28.25 19.85
N LEU A 85 29.63 -28.05 18.96
CA LEU A 85 28.28 -27.58 19.34
C LEU A 85 27.48 -28.64 20.10
N ARG A 86 27.51 -29.91 19.66
CA ARG A 86 26.85 -31.02 20.39
C ARG A 86 27.34 -31.15 21.82
N ARG A 87 28.65 -30.99 22.04
CA ARG A 87 29.26 -30.98 23.40
C ARG A 87 28.73 -29.86 24.30
N ARG A 88 28.10 -28.83 23.73
CA ARG A 88 27.48 -27.69 24.42
C ARG A 88 25.95 -27.81 24.47
N GLY A 89 25.40 -29.01 24.33
CA GLY A 89 23.96 -29.25 24.42
C GLY A 89 23.15 -28.79 23.20
N VAL A 90 23.80 -28.48 22.09
CA VAL A 90 23.13 -28.07 20.84
C VAL A 90 22.84 -29.30 19.98
N GLY A 91 21.59 -29.46 19.55
CA GLY A 91 21.21 -30.58 18.70
C GLY A 91 19.80 -30.48 18.18
N ARG A 92 19.13 -31.63 18.12
CA ARG A 92 17.73 -31.72 17.71
C ARG A 92 16.86 -30.98 18.73
N GLY A 93 15.95 -30.14 18.25
CA GLY A 93 15.14 -29.26 19.10
C GLY A 93 15.79 -27.89 19.34
N SER A 94 17.07 -27.69 19.00
CA SER A 94 17.71 -26.38 19.09
C SER A 94 17.38 -25.48 17.90
N LEU A 95 17.40 -24.17 18.13
CA LEU A 95 17.27 -23.14 17.11
C LEU A 95 18.64 -22.53 16.82
N MET A 96 19.09 -22.55 15.56
CA MET A 96 20.34 -21.89 15.15
C MET A 96 20.04 -20.64 14.32
N VAL A 97 20.25 -19.47 14.92
CA VAL A 97 20.12 -18.17 14.26
C VAL A 97 21.47 -17.72 13.72
N LEU A 98 21.54 -17.39 12.44
CA LEU A 98 22.78 -17.05 11.76
C LEU A 98 22.74 -15.62 11.20
N PHE A 99 23.50 -14.71 11.79
CA PHE A 99 23.77 -13.35 11.31
C PHE A 99 25.13 -13.31 10.59
N ALA A 100 25.23 -13.90 9.40
CA ALA A 100 26.48 -13.93 8.64
C ALA A 100 26.28 -13.55 7.16
N THR A 101 27.37 -13.06 6.55
CA THR A 101 27.47 -12.74 5.12
C THR A 101 27.98 -13.97 4.33
N ASN A 102 28.30 -13.80 3.04
CA ASN A 102 28.79 -14.91 2.21
C ASN A 102 30.24 -15.25 2.56
N THR A 103 30.42 -16.12 3.55
CA THR A 103 31.71 -16.63 4.03
C THR A 103 31.71 -18.14 4.19
N ALA A 104 32.88 -18.72 4.39
CA ALA A 104 33.03 -20.14 4.69
C ALA A 104 32.31 -20.56 5.99
N GLU A 105 32.32 -19.70 7.00
CA GLU A 105 31.62 -19.92 8.27
C GLU A 105 30.11 -20.01 8.09
N TYR A 106 29.52 -19.20 7.20
CA TYR A 106 28.10 -19.31 6.87
C TYR A 106 27.76 -20.72 6.36
N VAL A 107 28.58 -21.25 5.45
CA VAL A 107 28.40 -22.59 4.87
C VAL A 107 28.56 -23.66 5.95
N VAL A 108 29.62 -23.58 6.76
CA VAL A 108 29.89 -24.51 7.85
C VAL A 108 28.74 -24.54 8.86
N ALA A 109 28.29 -23.38 9.33
CA ALA A 109 27.20 -23.26 10.29
C ALA A 109 25.87 -23.78 9.74
N THR A 110 25.55 -23.45 8.48
CA THR A 110 24.31 -23.91 7.83
C THR A 110 24.26 -25.44 7.73
N TRP A 111 25.31 -26.06 7.22
CA TRP A 111 25.36 -27.53 7.10
C TRP A 111 25.44 -28.21 8.47
N ALA A 112 26.14 -27.63 9.44
CA ALA A 112 26.16 -28.15 10.80
C ALA A 112 24.78 -28.10 11.46
N ALA A 113 23.99 -27.03 11.25
CA ALA A 113 22.61 -26.95 11.73
C ALA A 113 21.78 -28.14 11.27
N TYR A 114 21.83 -28.46 9.97
CA TYR A 114 21.12 -29.63 9.43
C TYR A 114 21.66 -30.95 9.97
N ARG A 115 22.99 -31.10 10.06
CA ARG A 115 23.64 -32.30 10.55
C ARG A 115 23.31 -32.64 12.01
N ILE A 116 23.13 -31.62 12.84
CA ILE A 116 22.82 -31.81 14.27
C ILE A 116 21.30 -31.70 14.57
N GLY A 117 20.49 -31.44 13.54
CA GLY A 117 19.02 -31.42 13.65
C GLY A 117 18.44 -30.09 14.18
N CYS A 118 19.19 -28.99 14.10
CA CYS A 118 18.68 -27.67 14.45
C CYS A 118 17.70 -27.13 13.40
N VAL A 119 16.79 -26.27 13.83
CA VAL A 119 16.05 -25.39 12.92
C VAL A 119 16.96 -24.22 12.54
N HIS A 120 17.23 -24.06 11.25
CA HIS A 120 18.12 -23.01 10.73
C HIS A 120 17.36 -21.70 10.46
N VAL A 121 17.83 -20.59 11.01
CA VAL A 121 17.22 -19.26 10.82
C VAL A 121 18.26 -18.26 10.33
N PRO A 122 18.44 -18.13 9.01
CA PRO A 122 19.42 -17.20 8.48
C PRO A 122 18.85 -15.77 8.44
N LEU A 123 19.52 -14.84 9.13
CA LEU A 123 19.15 -13.43 9.20
C LEU A 123 20.26 -12.55 8.62
N SER A 124 19.87 -11.41 8.05
CA SER A 124 20.84 -10.45 7.54
C SER A 124 21.48 -9.66 8.67
N PRO A 125 22.82 -9.54 8.75
CA PRO A 125 23.46 -8.62 9.69
C PRO A 125 22.93 -7.18 9.60
N ARG A 126 22.41 -6.78 8.44
CA ARG A 126 21.80 -5.45 8.24
C ARG A 126 20.53 -5.23 9.07
N CYS A 127 19.80 -6.27 9.45
CA CYS A 127 18.60 -6.10 10.28
C CYS A 127 18.92 -5.64 11.70
N LEU A 128 20.19 -5.72 12.15
CA LEU A 128 20.64 -5.15 13.43
C LEU A 128 20.55 -3.61 13.45
N GLY A 129 20.40 -2.96 12.29
CA GLY A 129 20.06 -1.53 12.20
C GLY A 129 18.57 -1.23 12.47
N HIS A 130 17.72 -2.25 12.47
CA HIS A 130 16.27 -2.16 12.63
C HIS A 130 15.82 -3.04 13.81
N GLU A 131 16.12 -2.59 15.03
CA GLU A 131 15.97 -3.36 16.27
C GLU A 131 14.58 -3.99 16.41
N ARG A 132 13.51 -3.23 16.13
CA ARG A 132 12.13 -3.72 16.19
C ARG A 132 11.87 -4.92 15.26
N GLU A 133 12.41 -4.90 14.05
CA GLU A 133 12.25 -6.02 13.10
C GLU A 133 13.08 -7.23 13.54
N ALA A 134 14.31 -7.00 14.01
CA ALA A 134 15.18 -8.06 14.50
C ALA A 134 14.57 -8.78 15.72
N VAL A 135 14.05 -8.04 16.70
CA VAL A 135 13.32 -8.59 17.85
C VAL A 135 12.13 -9.42 17.37
N HIS A 136 11.28 -8.85 16.51
CA HIS A 136 10.09 -9.54 16.01
C HIS A 136 10.43 -10.86 15.31
N MET A 137 11.46 -10.90 14.46
CA MET A 137 11.89 -12.12 13.78
C MET A 137 12.39 -13.17 14.77
N LEU A 138 13.17 -12.76 15.77
CA LEU A 138 13.65 -13.67 16.81
C LEU A 138 12.51 -14.22 17.67
N GLU A 139 11.60 -13.37 18.17
CA GLU A 139 10.41 -13.78 18.93
C GLU A 139 9.54 -14.75 18.13
N THR A 140 9.34 -14.45 16.84
CA THR A 140 8.55 -15.31 15.94
C THR A 140 9.19 -16.68 15.78
N ALA A 141 10.51 -16.74 15.56
CA ALA A 141 11.22 -18.00 15.39
C ALA A 141 11.26 -18.82 16.69
N VAL A 142 11.60 -18.19 17.81
CA VAL A 142 11.62 -18.84 19.14
C VAL A 142 10.23 -19.32 19.52
N GLY A 143 9.21 -18.47 19.38
CA GLY A 143 7.83 -18.82 19.73
C GLY A 143 7.28 -19.97 18.89
N ALA A 144 7.68 -20.06 17.62
CA ALA A 144 7.27 -21.14 16.73
C ALA A 144 7.93 -22.48 17.04
N CYS A 145 9.21 -22.45 17.42
CA CYS A 145 10.00 -23.66 17.63
C CYS A 145 9.97 -24.16 19.07
N GLN A 146 9.73 -23.28 20.05
CA GLN A 146 9.87 -23.55 21.48
C GLN A 146 11.16 -24.34 21.77
N PRO A 147 12.33 -23.82 21.36
CA PRO A 147 13.55 -24.62 21.29
C PRO A 147 14.12 -24.94 22.67
N ASP A 148 14.73 -26.10 22.82
CA ASP A 148 15.42 -26.50 24.07
C ASP A 148 16.65 -25.61 24.35
N SER A 149 17.30 -25.14 23.28
CA SER A 149 18.43 -24.20 23.33
C SER A 149 18.50 -23.33 22.08
N VAL A 150 19.06 -22.14 22.21
CA VAL A 150 19.25 -21.18 21.11
C VAL A 150 20.74 -20.96 20.86
N VAL A 151 21.18 -21.13 19.62
CA VAL A 151 22.53 -20.78 19.19
C VAL A 151 22.46 -19.57 18.27
N VAL A 152 23.22 -18.53 18.57
CA VAL A 152 23.32 -17.35 17.72
C VAL A 152 24.74 -17.23 17.20
N VAL A 153 24.92 -17.46 15.89
CA VAL A 153 26.19 -17.29 15.20
C VAL A 153 26.19 -15.94 14.50
N ALA A 154 27.13 -15.05 14.83
CA ALA A 154 27.15 -13.69 14.30
C ALA A 154 28.53 -13.26 13.78
N ALA A 155 28.56 -12.74 12.56
CA ALA A 155 29.69 -12.02 11.98
C ALA A 155 29.45 -10.51 12.10
N ALA A 156 30.07 -9.88 13.10
CA ALA A 156 29.95 -8.44 13.30
C ALA A 156 31.17 -7.88 14.05
N ALA A 157 31.44 -6.58 13.82
CA ALA A 157 32.33 -5.83 14.69
C ALA A 157 31.79 -5.83 16.12
N ALA A 158 32.65 -5.47 17.09
CA ALA A 158 32.35 -5.60 18.50
C ALA A 158 31.05 -4.90 18.95
N ALA A 159 30.71 -3.73 18.36
CA ALA A 159 29.45 -3.03 18.61
C ALA A 159 28.21 -3.72 18.02
N GLY A 160 28.37 -4.52 16.97
CA GLY A 160 27.30 -5.36 16.42
C GLY A 160 27.06 -6.60 17.27
N LEU A 161 28.12 -7.23 17.80
CA LEU A 161 28.00 -8.34 18.75
C LEU A 161 27.27 -7.92 20.04
N GLU A 162 27.55 -6.72 20.58
CA GLU A 162 26.77 -6.19 21.72
C GLU A 162 25.29 -6.00 21.40
N ARG A 163 24.97 -5.54 20.20
CA ARG A 163 23.57 -5.42 19.77
C ARG A 163 22.89 -6.77 19.70
N VAL A 164 23.55 -7.79 19.15
CA VAL A 164 23.04 -9.17 19.14
C VAL A 164 22.83 -9.68 20.57
N ALA A 165 23.81 -9.50 21.45
CA ALA A 165 23.68 -9.91 22.86
C ALA A 165 22.56 -9.15 23.59
N GLY A 166 22.38 -7.85 23.29
CA GLY A 166 21.27 -7.04 23.78
C GLY A 166 19.90 -7.57 23.34
N LEU A 167 19.75 -7.88 22.05
CA LEU A 167 18.54 -8.50 21.50
C LEU A 167 18.21 -9.80 22.21
N VAL A 168 19.19 -10.72 22.33
CA VAL A 168 18.98 -12.02 22.99
C VAL A 168 18.61 -11.86 24.47
N ARG A 169 19.25 -10.93 25.20
CA ARG A 169 18.88 -10.63 26.60
C ARG A 169 17.47 -10.04 26.72
N GLY A 170 17.08 -9.19 25.77
CA GLY A 170 15.75 -8.56 25.73
C GLY A 170 14.60 -9.57 25.57
N LEU A 171 14.86 -10.71 24.93
CA LEU A 171 13.87 -11.78 24.74
C LEU A 171 13.52 -12.55 26.02
N GLN A 172 14.29 -12.38 27.11
CA GLN A 172 14.08 -13.07 28.39
C GLN A 172 13.89 -14.60 28.26
N LEU A 173 14.64 -15.21 27.35
CA LEU A 173 14.56 -16.63 27.03
C LEU A 173 14.79 -17.47 28.30
N GLN A 174 13.89 -18.42 28.56
CA GLN A 174 14.01 -19.39 29.66
C GLN A 174 14.87 -20.61 29.28
N VAL A 175 15.66 -20.48 28.22
CA VAL A 175 16.43 -21.59 27.60
C VAL A 175 17.89 -21.18 27.43
N GLU A 176 18.78 -22.16 27.41
CA GLU A 176 20.22 -21.91 27.30
C GLU A 176 20.55 -21.25 25.94
N CYS A 177 21.34 -20.17 26.00
CA CYS A 177 21.75 -19.40 24.82
C CYS A 177 23.27 -19.49 24.61
N CYS A 178 23.69 -20.06 23.49
CA CYS A 178 25.09 -20.09 23.08
C CYS A 178 25.36 -19.01 22.02
N LEU A 179 26.20 -18.04 22.34
CA LEU A 179 26.58 -16.96 21.42
C LEU A 179 27.93 -17.27 20.78
N VAL A 180 27.97 -17.36 19.44
CA VAL A 180 29.18 -17.70 18.67
C VAL A 180 29.58 -16.53 17.78
N ALA A 181 30.79 -16.01 17.99
CA ALA A 181 31.31 -14.86 17.25
C ALA A 181 32.23 -15.32 16.11
N ILE A 182 31.94 -14.91 14.88
CA ILE A 182 32.88 -15.05 13.75
C ILE A 182 33.82 -13.85 13.81
N SER A 183 35.08 -14.06 14.21
CA SER A 183 36.04 -12.98 14.39
C SER A 183 37.04 -12.95 13.23
N GLY A 184 37.31 -11.77 12.67
CA GLY A 184 38.24 -11.62 11.54
C GLY A 184 39.72 -11.76 11.93
N GLY A 185 40.04 -12.53 12.97
CA GLY A 185 41.38 -12.61 13.57
C GLY A 185 41.75 -11.41 14.47
N GLU A 186 40.84 -10.47 14.70
CA GLU A 186 41.04 -9.35 15.63
C GLU A 186 40.06 -9.40 16.81
N VAL A 187 40.64 -9.30 18.01
CA VAL A 187 40.02 -9.01 19.33
C VAL A 187 39.52 -10.22 20.13
N GLY A 188 40.00 -10.28 21.38
CA GLY A 188 39.65 -11.28 22.38
C GLY A 188 38.15 -11.40 22.61
N VAL A 189 37.73 -12.65 22.72
CA VAL A 189 36.37 -13.08 23.03
C VAL A 189 35.87 -12.34 24.26
N ARG A 190 34.77 -11.59 24.10
CA ARG A 190 34.10 -10.85 25.18
C ARG A 190 33.37 -11.81 26.11
N ASP A 191 33.09 -11.36 27.35
CA ASP A 191 32.30 -12.12 28.32
C ASP A 191 30.99 -12.63 27.69
N GLY A 192 30.80 -13.96 27.69
CA GLY A 192 29.59 -14.65 27.23
C GLY A 192 29.55 -15.04 25.75
N TRP A 193 30.57 -14.74 24.95
CA TRP A 193 30.71 -15.25 23.57
C TRP A 193 31.69 -16.41 23.49
N VAL A 194 31.54 -17.27 22.50
CA VAL A 194 32.48 -18.32 22.11
C VAL A 194 33.01 -17.97 20.72
N GLY A 195 34.32 -18.03 20.49
CA GLY A 195 34.89 -17.78 19.16
C GLY A 195 34.52 -18.89 18.19
N PHE A 196 34.20 -18.55 16.94
CA PHE A 196 34.01 -19.56 15.90
C PHE A 196 35.28 -20.40 15.72
N GLU A 197 36.45 -19.77 15.82
CA GLU A 197 37.77 -20.38 15.80
C GLU A 197 37.93 -21.41 16.94
N GLU A 198 37.42 -21.11 18.15
CA GLU A 198 37.45 -22.04 19.28
C GLU A 198 36.68 -23.32 18.97
N LEU A 199 35.51 -23.20 18.35
CA LEU A 199 34.71 -24.37 17.91
C LEU A 199 35.35 -25.10 16.72
N MET A 200 36.26 -24.45 16.02
CA MET A 200 37.05 -25.01 14.93
C MET A 200 38.41 -25.56 15.38
N HIS A 201 38.83 -25.35 16.62
CA HIS A 201 40.06 -25.91 17.18
C HIS A 201 39.77 -27.20 17.99
N VAL A 202 40.70 -28.15 17.91
CA VAL A 202 40.64 -29.36 18.74
C VAL A 202 41.09 -28.97 20.15
N THR A 203 40.18 -28.95 21.11
CA THR A 203 40.59 -29.09 22.51
C THR A 203 41.10 -30.52 22.67
N ASN A 204 42.41 -30.64 22.88
CA ASN A 204 43.04 -31.90 23.29
C ASN A 204 42.26 -32.42 24.51
N PRO A 205 41.79 -33.69 24.53
CA PRO A 205 41.06 -34.25 25.67
C PRO A 205 42.03 -34.44 26.84
N GLY A 206 42.23 -33.38 27.60
CA GLY A 206 43.12 -33.34 28.75
C GLY A 206 42.47 -32.59 29.89
N GLY A 207 41.48 -33.20 30.54
CA GLY A 207 40.84 -32.59 31.69
C GLY A 207 39.57 -33.28 32.19
N LYS A 208 39.75 -34.48 32.76
CA LYS A 208 38.83 -35.26 33.63
C LYS A 208 37.81 -36.17 32.93
N ASP A 209 38.06 -37.46 33.17
CA ASP A 209 37.21 -38.64 33.06
C ASP A 209 35.70 -38.40 32.89
N VAL A 210 35.18 -38.82 31.73
CA VAL A 210 33.89 -39.53 31.67
C VAL A 210 34.11 -40.73 30.76
N GLN A 211 33.90 -41.92 31.32
CA GLN A 211 33.95 -43.20 30.62
C GLN A 211 33.00 -43.17 29.42
N LEU A 212 33.53 -43.35 28.22
CA LEU A 212 32.75 -43.75 27.05
C LEU A 212 32.42 -45.23 27.23
N ALA A 213 31.15 -45.52 27.52
CA ALA A 213 30.61 -46.86 27.36
C ALA A 213 30.49 -47.15 25.86
N GLU A 214 31.10 -48.26 25.47
CA GLU A 214 30.86 -48.99 24.24
C GLU A 214 29.41 -49.46 24.22
N GLU A 215 28.61 -48.96 23.29
CA GLU A 215 27.28 -49.41 22.82
C GLU A 215 26.82 -48.26 21.90
N GLU A 216 26.68 -48.33 20.58
CA GLU A 216 26.30 -49.40 19.66
C GLU A 216 27.07 -49.18 18.34
N ARG A 217 27.86 -50.18 17.94
CA ARG A 217 28.16 -50.49 16.55
C ARG A 217 27.64 -51.91 16.31
N ASP A 218 27.14 -52.11 15.10
CA ASP A 218 26.66 -53.35 14.48
C ASP A 218 25.17 -53.65 14.71
N GLU A 219 24.36 -53.44 13.66
CA GLU A 219 23.90 -54.56 12.83
C GLU A 219 23.38 -54.06 11.47
N ASP A 220 23.93 -54.70 10.44
CA ASP A 220 23.83 -54.48 9.00
C ASP A 220 22.56 -55.11 8.37
N GLU A 221 22.33 -54.76 7.11
CA GLU A 221 21.84 -55.63 6.02
C GLU A 221 20.57 -56.47 6.23
N ASP A 222 19.49 -56.15 5.49
CA ASP A 222 18.87 -57.15 4.60
C ASP A 222 17.88 -56.50 3.61
N GLU A 223 18.28 -56.54 2.34
CA GLU A 223 17.42 -56.38 1.18
C GLU A 223 16.75 -57.73 0.87
N ASP A 224 15.57 -57.67 0.24
CA ASP A 224 14.97 -58.71 -0.61
C ASP A 224 13.95 -59.69 0.04
N ARG A 225 12.65 -59.38 -0.13
CA ARG A 225 11.63 -60.34 -0.61
C ARG A 225 10.27 -59.69 -0.93
N ARG A 226 9.91 -59.77 -2.21
CA ARG A 226 8.54 -59.58 -2.76
C ARG A 226 7.61 -60.72 -2.31
N SER A 227 6.33 -60.42 -2.02
CA SER A 227 5.13 -60.82 -2.79
C SER A 227 3.82 -60.89 -1.97
N ASP A 228 2.70 -60.61 -2.67
CA ASP A 228 1.32 -61.09 -2.48
C ASP A 228 0.31 -60.41 -1.52
N VAL A 229 -0.42 -59.43 -2.08
CA VAL A 229 -1.88 -59.39 -2.38
C VAL A 229 -2.89 -60.20 -1.53
N SER A 230 -3.86 -59.43 -0.98
CA SER A 230 -5.30 -59.69 -0.75
C SER A 230 -5.77 -60.57 0.44
N GLN A 231 -6.67 -60.05 1.29
CA GLN A 231 -8.14 -60.07 1.17
C GLN A 231 -8.85 -59.49 2.42
N LEU A 232 -10.02 -58.90 2.14
CA LEU A 232 -11.07 -58.28 2.97
C LEU A 232 -11.47 -59.00 4.28
N SER A 233 -11.89 -58.24 5.30
CA SER A 233 -13.30 -58.24 5.78
C SER A 233 -13.58 -57.15 6.82
N ASP A 234 -14.84 -56.76 6.79
CA ASP A 234 -15.59 -55.65 7.40
C ASP A 234 -16.05 -56.00 8.82
N ASP A 235 -16.10 -55.03 9.74
CA ASP A 235 -17.26 -54.68 10.60
C ASP A 235 -16.86 -53.63 11.64
N GLY A 236 -17.73 -52.65 11.85
CA GLY A 236 -17.44 -51.41 12.56
C GLY A 236 -17.92 -51.33 14.00
N SER A 237 -17.46 -50.30 14.69
CA SER A 237 -18.32 -49.36 15.44
C SER A 237 -17.45 -48.26 16.06
N ARG A 238 -17.90 -47.03 15.82
CA ARG A 238 -17.32 -45.77 16.29
C ARG A 238 -17.21 -45.76 17.82
N LEU A 239 -16.10 -45.23 18.35
CA LEU A 239 -16.12 -44.15 19.34
C LEU A 239 -14.80 -43.35 19.21
N SER A 240 -14.97 -42.04 19.32
CA SER A 240 -14.04 -40.93 19.11
C SER A 240 -12.74 -40.99 19.92
N ASP A 241 -11.61 -40.73 19.26
CA ASP A 241 -10.53 -39.95 19.86
C ASP A 241 -9.80 -39.14 18.78
N ASP A 242 -10.03 -37.83 18.82
CA ASP A 242 -9.43 -36.81 17.96
C ASP A 242 -8.01 -36.54 18.46
N SER A 243 -7.07 -37.41 18.07
CA SER A 243 -5.64 -37.16 18.26
C SER A 243 -4.86 -37.71 17.06
N LEU A 244 -5.18 -37.18 15.87
CA LEU A 244 -4.40 -37.38 14.66
C LEU A 244 -3.03 -36.68 14.79
N GLU A 245 -2.07 -37.46 15.30
CA GLU A 245 -0.71 -37.59 14.80
C GLU A 245 0.12 -36.31 14.55
N GLN A 246 0.82 -35.85 15.60
CA GLN A 246 2.02 -35.00 15.48
C GLN A 246 3.43 -35.70 15.58
N PRO A 247 3.69 -36.96 15.17
CA PRO A 247 5.08 -37.49 15.20
C PRO A 247 5.93 -37.14 13.97
N HIS A 248 5.34 -36.86 12.80
CA HIS A 248 6.12 -36.80 11.53
C HIS A 248 6.89 -35.49 11.29
N ARG A 249 6.52 -34.38 11.91
CA ARG A 249 7.23 -33.08 11.73
C ARG A 249 8.62 -33.06 12.36
N GLN A 250 8.89 -33.88 13.37
CA GLN A 250 10.10 -33.75 14.18
C GLN A 250 11.37 -34.33 13.54
N GLN A 251 11.30 -35.00 12.37
CA GLN A 251 12.46 -35.65 11.75
C GLN A 251 13.03 -34.94 10.51
N GLN A 252 12.38 -33.91 9.97
CA GLN A 252 12.80 -33.27 8.71
C GLN A 252 13.59 -31.97 8.97
N GLU A 253 14.73 -31.83 8.30
CA GLU A 253 15.53 -30.60 8.29
C GLU A 253 14.67 -29.40 7.88
N SER A 254 14.74 -28.32 8.66
CA SER A 254 13.83 -27.19 8.55
C SER A 254 14.57 -25.87 8.62
N SER A 255 14.04 -24.86 7.91
CA SER A 255 14.52 -23.49 7.98
C SER A 255 13.37 -22.50 8.17
N ILE A 256 13.65 -21.37 8.82
CA ILE A 256 12.71 -20.25 8.89
C ILE A 256 13.28 -19.08 8.10
N PHE A 257 12.56 -18.66 7.06
CA PHE A 257 12.86 -17.45 6.30
C PHE A 257 11.81 -16.39 6.57
N PHE A 258 12.21 -15.12 6.60
CA PHE A 258 11.29 -14.00 6.80
C PHE A 258 11.02 -13.26 5.48
N THR A 259 9.77 -12.89 5.26
CA THR A 259 9.33 -12.08 4.10
C THR A 259 8.86 -10.71 4.57
N SER A 260 9.10 -9.66 3.78
CA SER A 260 8.51 -8.35 4.03
C SER A 260 6.99 -8.43 3.79
N GLY A 261 6.20 -8.48 4.86
CA GLY A 261 4.73 -8.50 4.77
C GLY A 261 4.15 -7.14 4.37
N THR A 262 2.90 -7.12 3.91
CA THR A 262 2.10 -5.91 3.65
C THR A 262 1.73 -5.14 4.93
N THR A 263 2.02 -5.70 6.10
CA THR A 263 1.53 -5.28 7.43
C THR A 263 2.62 -4.65 8.31
N SER A 264 3.61 -3.97 7.73
CA SER A 264 4.74 -3.27 8.41
C SER A 264 5.79 -4.13 9.14
N LEU A 265 5.54 -5.42 9.46
CA LEU A 265 6.52 -6.33 10.07
C LEU A 265 6.76 -7.60 9.24
N PRO A 266 7.98 -8.21 9.28
CA PRO A 266 8.29 -9.41 8.50
C PRO A 266 7.49 -10.66 8.93
N LYS A 267 6.95 -11.43 7.97
CA LYS A 267 6.23 -12.69 8.22
C LYS A 267 7.19 -13.88 8.17
N GLY A 268 7.09 -14.79 9.14
CA GLY A 268 7.91 -16.01 9.19
C GLY A 268 7.33 -17.13 8.32
N CYS A 269 8.16 -17.71 7.44
CA CYS A 269 7.85 -18.87 6.62
C CYS A 269 8.65 -20.07 7.14
N PHE A 270 7.95 -21.07 7.66
CA PHE A 270 8.56 -22.35 8.05
C PHE A 270 8.67 -23.24 6.79
N VAL A 271 9.90 -23.52 6.38
CA VAL A 271 10.21 -24.22 5.12
C VAL A 271 10.89 -25.54 5.43
N GLN A 272 10.43 -26.62 4.80
CA GLN A 272 11.20 -27.86 4.76
C GLN A 272 12.49 -27.62 3.97
N ALA A 273 13.64 -27.73 4.62
CA ALA A 273 14.92 -27.23 4.09
C ALA A 273 15.29 -27.84 2.74
N SER A 274 14.97 -29.12 2.53
CA SER A 274 15.24 -29.87 1.30
C SER A 274 14.26 -29.59 0.15
N ALA A 275 13.10 -28.98 0.42
CA ALA A 275 12.02 -28.94 -0.55
C ALA A 275 12.36 -28.14 -1.83
N PHE A 276 12.88 -26.93 -1.65
CA PHE A 276 13.30 -26.07 -2.75
C PHE A 276 14.62 -26.56 -3.40
N PRO A 277 15.73 -26.76 -2.66
CA PRO A 277 17.01 -27.07 -3.27
C PRO A 277 17.02 -28.39 -4.04
N THR A 278 16.40 -29.44 -3.51
CA THR A 278 16.38 -30.75 -4.18
C THR A 278 15.60 -30.69 -5.50
N THR A 279 14.47 -29.98 -5.54
CA THR A 279 13.68 -29.81 -6.76
C THR A 279 14.48 -29.09 -7.85
N VAL A 280 15.16 -28.00 -7.47
CA VAL A 280 15.96 -27.18 -8.41
C VAL A 280 17.24 -27.90 -8.83
N ALA A 281 17.96 -28.52 -7.90
CA ALA A 281 19.17 -29.29 -8.20
C ALA A 281 18.91 -30.35 -9.25
N ARG A 282 17.82 -31.12 -9.08
CA ARG A 282 17.41 -32.14 -10.04
C ARG A 282 17.02 -31.53 -11.39
N ALA A 283 16.25 -30.44 -11.41
CA ALA A 283 15.88 -29.76 -12.66
C ALA A 283 17.11 -29.27 -13.44
N TRP A 284 18.11 -28.71 -12.76
CA TRP A 284 19.38 -28.32 -13.38
C TRP A 284 20.21 -29.50 -13.83
N ARG A 285 20.24 -30.60 -13.07
CA ARG A 285 20.96 -31.83 -13.42
C ARG A 285 20.37 -32.49 -14.67
N SER A 286 19.05 -32.54 -14.76
CA SER A 286 18.31 -33.15 -15.87
C SER A 286 18.03 -32.18 -17.02
N SER A 287 18.52 -30.95 -16.94
CA SER A 287 18.31 -29.92 -17.95
C SER A 287 18.84 -30.40 -19.31
N PRO A 288 18.01 -30.45 -20.37
CA PRO A 288 18.45 -30.92 -21.68
C PRO A 288 19.50 -29.96 -22.28
N ASN A 289 19.40 -28.68 -21.92
CA ASN A 289 20.32 -27.64 -22.33
C ASN A 289 21.19 -27.23 -21.13
N ARG A 290 22.49 -27.52 -21.19
CA ARG A 290 23.51 -27.11 -20.20
C ARG A 290 23.23 -27.63 -18.79
N PRO A 291 23.27 -28.95 -18.54
CA PRO A 291 23.09 -29.49 -17.21
C PRO A 291 24.17 -29.00 -16.24
N MET A 292 23.83 -28.87 -14.97
CA MET A 292 24.82 -28.65 -13.91
C MET A 292 25.49 -29.98 -13.55
N LEU A 293 26.81 -30.03 -13.68
CA LEU A 293 27.60 -31.23 -13.45
C LEU A 293 28.54 -31.07 -12.24
N PRO A 294 28.98 -32.18 -11.60
CA PRO A 294 30.03 -32.14 -10.61
C PRO A 294 31.25 -31.35 -11.10
N GLY A 295 31.75 -30.46 -10.24
CA GLY A 295 32.88 -29.56 -10.56
C GLY A 295 32.53 -28.33 -11.41
N ASP A 296 31.26 -28.15 -11.84
CA ASP A 296 30.81 -26.84 -12.33
C ASP A 296 31.00 -25.78 -11.24
N ARG A 297 31.33 -24.55 -11.63
CA ARG A 297 31.70 -23.48 -10.69
C ARG A 297 30.63 -22.41 -10.66
N VAL A 298 30.11 -22.12 -9.48
CA VAL A 298 28.95 -21.27 -9.28
C VAL A 298 29.38 -20.03 -8.51
N ALA A 299 29.37 -18.87 -9.18
CA ALA A 299 29.60 -17.59 -8.51
C ALA A 299 28.32 -17.19 -7.75
N VAL A 300 28.41 -17.04 -6.43
CA VAL A 300 27.28 -16.69 -5.57
C VAL A 300 27.53 -15.33 -4.91
N VAL A 301 26.74 -14.34 -5.31
CA VAL A 301 26.77 -12.97 -4.77
C VAL A 301 25.46 -12.55 -4.13
N LEU A 302 24.42 -13.40 -4.24
CA LEU A 302 23.15 -13.19 -3.59
C LEU A 302 23.30 -13.34 -2.08
N PRO A 303 22.57 -12.56 -1.27
CA PRO A 303 22.52 -12.79 0.17
C PRO A 303 21.96 -14.18 0.47
N ASN A 304 22.75 -15.04 1.10
CA ASN A 304 22.31 -16.41 1.42
C ASN A 304 21.23 -16.46 2.52
N ASN A 305 21.01 -15.36 3.25
CA ASN A 305 19.88 -15.20 4.16
C ASN A 305 18.52 -14.97 3.48
N HIS A 306 18.52 -14.76 2.16
CA HIS A 306 17.30 -14.72 1.37
C HIS A 306 17.05 -16.09 0.74
N ALA A 307 15.79 -16.53 0.70
CA ALA A 307 15.41 -17.86 0.22
C ALA A 307 15.95 -18.19 -1.18
N PHE A 308 16.05 -17.21 -2.09
CA PHE A 308 16.63 -17.41 -3.43
C PHE A 308 18.14 -17.69 -3.38
N GLY A 309 18.91 -16.93 -2.59
CA GLY A 309 20.34 -17.15 -2.43
C GLY A 309 20.62 -18.49 -1.76
N TYR A 310 19.89 -18.80 -0.68
CA TYR A 310 19.93 -20.10 -0.01
C TYR A 310 19.62 -21.25 -0.96
N MET A 311 18.51 -21.19 -1.69
CA MET A 311 18.10 -22.25 -2.61
C MET A 311 19.15 -22.47 -3.69
N PHE A 312 19.67 -21.38 -4.28
CA PHE A 312 20.68 -21.44 -5.34
C PHE A 312 21.99 -22.07 -4.82
N LEU A 313 22.45 -21.65 -3.64
CA LEU A 313 23.63 -22.19 -2.96
C LEU A 313 23.48 -23.69 -2.68
N MET A 314 22.37 -24.09 -2.04
CA MET A 314 22.13 -25.48 -1.67
C MET A 314 21.96 -26.37 -2.91
N ALA A 315 21.22 -25.92 -3.93
CA ALA A 315 21.01 -26.70 -5.15
C ALA A 315 22.32 -26.96 -5.92
N ALA A 316 23.28 -26.03 -5.85
CA ALA A 316 24.61 -26.22 -6.41
C ALA A 316 25.44 -27.26 -5.62
N PHE A 317 25.43 -27.21 -4.29
CA PHE A 317 26.07 -28.27 -3.47
C PHE A 317 25.48 -29.65 -3.75
N LEU A 318 24.15 -29.75 -3.91
CA LEU A 318 23.47 -31.01 -4.24
C LEU A 318 23.87 -31.59 -5.61
N ASN A 319 24.40 -30.77 -6.52
CA ASN A 319 24.96 -31.20 -7.80
C ASN A 319 26.48 -31.40 -7.78
N ALA A 320 27.10 -31.43 -6.60
CA ALA A 320 28.55 -31.50 -6.40
C ALA A 320 29.32 -30.37 -7.14
N ALA A 321 28.69 -29.21 -7.31
CA ALA A 321 29.31 -28.04 -7.90
C ALA A 321 30.23 -27.33 -6.89
N THR A 322 31.20 -26.57 -7.38
CA THR A 322 32.03 -25.67 -6.57
C THR A 322 31.31 -24.36 -6.35
N ILE A 323 31.14 -23.94 -5.11
CA ILE A 323 30.67 -22.60 -4.76
C ILE A 323 31.87 -21.65 -4.76
N VAL A 324 31.70 -20.51 -5.41
CA VAL A 324 32.67 -19.42 -5.41
C VAL A 324 31.98 -18.18 -4.84
N PHE A 325 32.48 -17.65 -3.73
CA PHE A 325 32.07 -16.36 -3.19
C PHE A 325 33.09 -15.30 -3.61
N PRO A 326 32.80 -14.43 -4.59
CA PRO A 326 33.71 -13.35 -5.01
C PRO A 326 34.04 -12.35 -3.88
N GLY A 327 33.17 -12.29 -2.88
CA GLY A 327 33.26 -11.42 -1.71
C GLY A 327 32.09 -11.68 -0.78
N GLU A 328 32.06 -10.99 0.36
CA GLU A 328 30.96 -11.06 1.32
C GLU A 328 29.62 -10.49 0.79
N ALA A 329 29.70 -9.63 -0.23
CA ALA A 329 28.57 -8.98 -0.87
C ALA A 329 28.85 -8.76 -2.36
N PHE A 330 27.81 -8.38 -3.11
CA PHE A 330 27.90 -8.05 -4.53
C PHE A 330 28.80 -6.82 -4.77
N ALA A 331 29.80 -6.98 -5.64
CA ALA A 331 30.62 -5.92 -6.21
C ALA A 331 30.85 -6.23 -7.71
N PRO A 332 30.43 -5.37 -8.65
CA PRO A 332 30.41 -5.67 -10.09
C PRO A 332 31.76 -6.11 -10.66
N GLU A 333 32.82 -5.35 -10.37
CA GLU A 333 34.16 -5.58 -10.89
C GLU A 333 34.75 -6.85 -10.31
N ARG A 334 34.60 -7.07 -9.00
CA ARG A 334 35.06 -8.31 -8.35
C ARG A 334 34.34 -9.53 -8.88
N LEU A 335 33.05 -9.43 -9.16
CA LEU A 335 32.29 -10.53 -9.74
C LEU A 335 32.82 -10.90 -11.14
N ILE A 336 32.99 -9.91 -12.04
CA ILE A 336 33.51 -10.16 -13.39
C ILE A 336 34.92 -10.75 -13.32
N GLU A 337 35.78 -10.18 -12.49
CA GLU A 337 37.14 -10.67 -12.29
C GLU A 337 37.14 -12.11 -11.79
N THR A 338 36.34 -12.40 -10.77
CA THR A 338 36.26 -13.74 -10.17
C THR A 338 35.67 -14.75 -11.15
N ILE A 339 34.61 -14.42 -11.89
CA ILE A 339 34.05 -15.32 -12.91
C ILE A 339 35.12 -15.66 -13.95
N ARG A 340 35.93 -14.68 -14.35
CA ARG A 340 37.00 -14.88 -15.33
C ARG A 340 38.14 -15.74 -14.77
N GLN A 341 38.64 -15.41 -13.59
CA GLN A 341 39.76 -16.12 -12.94
C GLN A 341 39.39 -17.54 -12.56
N GLU A 342 38.24 -17.71 -11.91
CA GLU A 342 37.73 -19.01 -11.49
C GLU A 342 37.01 -19.77 -12.60
N ARG A 343 36.83 -19.16 -13.79
CA ARG A 343 36.11 -19.74 -14.92
C ARG A 343 34.72 -20.24 -14.51
N CYS A 344 33.99 -19.44 -13.73
CA CYS A 344 32.66 -19.80 -13.26
C CYS A 344 31.74 -20.13 -14.43
N THR A 345 30.96 -21.19 -14.27
CA THR A 345 30.02 -21.70 -15.27
C THR A 345 28.59 -21.27 -15.02
N HIS A 346 28.26 -20.96 -13.77
CA HIS A 346 26.94 -20.48 -13.39
C HIS A 346 27.05 -19.25 -12.48
N THR A 347 26.05 -18.39 -12.53
CA THR A 347 25.84 -17.33 -11.53
C THR A 347 24.35 -17.03 -11.45
N ALA A 348 23.90 -16.51 -10.32
CA ALA A 348 22.55 -16.02 -10.15
C ALA A 348 22.57 -14.54 -9.80
N LEU A 349 21.73 -13.77 -10.50
CA LEU A 349 21.70 -12.31 -10.43
C LEU A 349 20.24 -11.83 -10.42
N VAL A 350 20.03 -10.65 -9.86
CA VAL A 350 18.76 -9.92 -10.02
C VAL A 350 18.94 -8.82 -11.07
N PRO A 351 17.87 -8.32 -11.72
CA PRO A 351 17.98 -7.31 -12.78
C PRO A 351 18.84 -6.08 -12.41
N THR A 352 18.72 -5.56 -11.19
CA THR A 352 19.52 -4.41 -10.72
C THR A 352 21.02 -4.70 -10.68
N MET A 353 21.45 -5.92 -10.37
CA MET A 353 22.86 -6.32 -10.43
C MET A 353 23.37 -6.36 -11.86
N LEU A 354 22.53 -6.75 -12.83
CA LEU A 354 22.90 -6.78 -14.25
C LEU A 354 23.05 -5.39 -14.84
N HIS A 355 22.21 -4.45 -14.43
CA HIS A 355 22.38 -3.04 -14.79
C HIS A 355 23.69 -2.48 -14.23
N ALA A 356 24.06 -2.79 -12.98
CA ALA A 356 25.37 -2.42 -12.46
C ALA A 356 26.54 -3.03 -13.27
N LEU A 357 26.36 -4.23 -13.83
CA LEU A 357 27.36 -4.89 -14.68
C LEU A 357 27.46 -4.31 -16.10
N SER A 358 26.42 -3.61 -16.59
CA SER A 358 26.46 -3.00 -17.93
C SER A 358 27.47 -1.86 -18.02
N GLY A 359 27.69 -1.13 -16.91
CA GLY A 359 28.69 -0.07 -16.79
C GLY A 359 30.14 -0.56 -16.75
N VAL A 360 30.38 -1.86 -16.52
CA VAL A 360 31.73 -2.43 -16.51
C VAL A 360 32.11 -2.80 -17.95
N ALA A 361 33.15 -2.15 -18.48
CA ALA A 361 33.63 -2.43 -19.83
C ALA A 361 34.21 -3.85 -19.92
N VAL A 362 33.58 -4.70 -20.73
CA VAL A 362 34.06 -6.04 -21.06
C VAL A 362 34.44 -6.08 -22.53
N ALA A 363 35.74 -6.06 -22.84
CA ALA A 363 36.19 -6.18 -24.22
C ALA A 363 35.73 -7.52 -24.84
N PRO A 364 35.53 -7.63 -26.16
CA PRO A 364 35.09 -8.89 -26.78
C PRO A 364 35.94 -10.12 -26.42
N ALA A 365 37.26 -9.96 -26.29
CA ALA A 365 38.18 -11.02 -25.86
C ALA A 365 38.10 -11.36 -24.35
N GLN A 366 37.44 -10.51 -23.56
CA GLN A 366 37.28 -10.63 -22.10
C GLN A 366 35.88 -11.09 -21.70
N LYS A 367 35.00 -11.40 -22.65
CA LYS A 367 33.66 -11.94 -22.38
C LYS A 367 33.74 -13.25 -21.58
N LEU A 368 32.76 -13.43 -20.71
CA LEU A 368 32.67 -14.51 -19.74
C LEU A 368 32.08 -15.78 -20.35
N HIS A 369 32.65 -16.26 -21.46
CA HIS A 369 32.15 -17.42 -22.23
C HIS A 369 32.15 -18.75 -21.45
N SER A 370 32.82 -18.80 -20.30
CA SER A 370 32.72 -19.93 -19.37
C SER A 370 31.33 -20.05 -18.77
N LEU A 371 30.58 -18.95 -18.66
CA LEU A 371 29.20 -18.94 -18.15
C LEU A 371 28.29 -19.72 -19.09
N LYS A 372 27.99 -20.96 -18.70
CA LYS A 372 26.95 -21.79 -19.30
C LYS A 372 25.59 -21.14 -19.07
N ARG A 373 25.34 -20.59 -17.88
CA ARG A 373 24.02 -20.12 -17.49
C ARG A 373 24.08 -18.95 -16.52
N VAL A 374 23.27 -17.92 -16.78
CA VAL A 374 22.94 -16.86 -15.81
C VAL A 374 21.50 -17.07 -15.36
N VAL A 375 21.29 -17.29 -14.07
CA VAL A 375 19.96 -17.46 -13.48
C VAL A 375 19.45 -16.11 -12.99
N LEU A 376 18.24 -15.72 -13.40
CA LEU A 376 17.55 -14.50 -13.01
C LEU A 376 16.38 -14.84 -12.11
N ALA A 377 16.13 -14.01 -11.10
CA ALA A 377 14.89 -14.09 -10.34
C ALA A 377 14.56 -12.75 -9.67
N GLY A 378 13.42 -12.71 -9.01
CA GLY A 378 13.06 -11.65 -8.08
C GLY A 378 12.31 -10.47 -8.70
N ALA A 379 12.43 -10.26 -10.00
CA ALA A 379 11.61 -9.39 -10.83
C ALA A 379 11.63 -9.87 -12.30
N PRO A 380 10.60 -9.58 -13.11
CA PRO A 380 10.62 -9.90 -14.54
C PRO A 380 11.82 -9.25 -15.26
N PRO A 381 12.61 -9.99 -16.05
CA PRO A 381 13.70 -9.42 -16.81
C PRO A 381 13.20 -8.60 -18.02
N THR A 382 13.86 -7.48 -18.30
CA THR A 382 13.65 -6.74 -19.56
C THR A 382 14.49 -7.34 -20.68
N GLU A 383 14.17 -7.01 -21.93
CA GLU A 383 15.00 -7.39 -23.08
C GLU A 383 16.46 -6.95 -22.90
N GLU A 384 16.68 -5.75 -22.37
CA GLU A 384 18.02 -5.25 -22.07
C GLU A 384 18.76 -6.13 -21.07
N VAL A 385 18.12 -6.52 -19.97
CA VAL A 385 18.71 -7.42 -18.96
C VAL A 385 19.15 -8.74 -19.61
N LEU A 386 18.31 -9.30 -20.48
CA LEU A 386 18.63 -10.53 -21.21
C LEU A 386 19.81 -10.32 -22.17
N ARG A 387 19.88 -9.17 -22.85
CA ARG A 387 21.00 -8.79 -23.73
C ARG A 387 22.28 -8.52 -22.95
N ILE A 388 22.22 -8.00 -21.73
CA ILE A 388 23.39 -7.87 -20.86
C ILE A 388 23.95 -9.27 -20.57
N CYS A 389 23.11 -10.24 -20.22
CA CYS A 389 23.57 -11.62 -20.00
C CYS A 389 24.20 -12.25 -21.26
N LEU A 390 23.45 -12.28 -22.36
CA LEU A 390 23.83 -13.04 -23.56
C LEU A 390 24.90 -12.32 -24.38
N SER A 391 24.76 -11.01 -24.57
CA SER A 391 25.61 -10.23 -25.49
C SER A 391 26.76 -9.53 -24.76
N HIS A 392 26.50 -8.79 -23.68
CA HIS A 392 27.52 -8.02 -22.96
C HIS A 392 28.48 -8.92 -22.19
N LEU A 393 27.94 -9.74 -21.28
CA LEU A 393 28.72 -10.70 -20.51
C LEU A 393 29.18 -11.88 -21.36
N GLY A 394 28.45 -12.24 -22.42
CA GLY A 394 28.78 -13.36 -23.29
C GLY A 394 28.41 -14.73 -22.72
N ALA A 395 27.42 -14.77 -21.81
CA ALA A 395 26.90 -16.01 -21.27
C ALA A 395 26.18 -16.81 -22.36
N GLN A 396 26.25 -18.14 -22.28
CA GLN A 396 25.69 -19.01 -23.30
C GLN A 396 24.16 -19.16 -23.18
N ALA A 397 23.60 -18.96 -21.99
CA ALA A 397 22.16 -18.99 -21.75
C ALA A 397 21.77 -18.16 -20.53
N VAL A 398 20.50 -17.79 -20.51
CA VAL A 398 19.82 -17.13 -19.40
C VAL A 398 18.60 -17.97 -18.99
N GLU A 399 18.37 -18.13 -17.70
CA GLU A 399 17.21 -18.84 -17.15
C GLU A 399 16.48 -17.91 -16.19
N ASN A 400 15.19 -17.64 -16.44
CA ASN A 400 14.37 -16.83 -15.55
C ASN A 400 13.57 -17.73 -14.61
N PHE A 401 13.72 -17.50 -13.31
CA PHE A 401 12.96 -18.14 -12.24
C PHE A 401 11.91 -17.20 -11.67
N TYR A 402 10.72 -17.74 -11.49
CA TYR A 402 9.67 -17.14 -10.69
C TYR A 402 9.41 -17.99 -9.45
N GLY A 403 9.48 -17.33 -8.30
CA GLY A 403 9.41 -17.97 -7.00
C GLY A 403 9.11 -16.98 -5.88
N MET A 404 8.44 -17.46 -4.84
CA MET A 404 8.21 -16.73 -3.59
C MET A 404 8.65 -17.62 -2.41
N THR A 405 8.94 -17.01 -1.26
CA THR A 405 9.40 -17.75 -0.07
C THR A 405 8.37 -18.77 0.41
N GLU A 406 7.07 -18.45 0.24
CA GLU A 406 5.94 -19.30 0.60
C GLU A 406 5.83 -20.58 -0.24
N GLY A 407 6.52 -20.65 -1.38
CA GLY A 407 6.45 -21.80 -2.27
C GLY A 407 5.95 -21.43 -3.64
N ILE A 408 6.87 -21.30 -4.60
CA ILE A 408 6.64 -21.42 -6.05
C ILE A 408 7.99 -21.71 -6.71
N VAL A 409 8.04 -22.66 -7.66
CA VAL A 409 9.18 -22.74 -8.58
C VAL A 409 8.70 -22.97 -10.02
N VAL A 410 8.77 -21.90 -10.81
CA VAL A 410 8.52 -21.89 -12.25
C VAL A 410 9.80 -21.40 -12.93
N SER A 411 10.20 -22.04 -14.04
CA SER A 411 11.41 -21.69 -14.79
C SER A 411 11.18 -21.66 -16.29
N THR A 412 11.87 -20.74 -16.98
CA THR A 412 11.93 -20.69 -18.46
C THR A 412 12.84 -21.75 -19.08
N ASP A 413 13.55 -22.53 -18.27
CA ASP A 413 14.73 -23.31 -18.68
C ASP A 413 15.85 -22.40 -19.23
N ALA A 414 17.02 -22.97 -19.54
CA ALA A 414 18.16 -22.28 -20.11
C ALA A 414 17.86 -21.82 -21.55
N ALA A 415 17.55 -20.53 -21.71
CA ALA A 415 17.27 -19.88 -22.97
C ALA A 415 18.52 -19.24 -23.58
N GLU A 416 18.74 -19.49 -24.88
CA GLU A 416 19.93 -19.04 -25.62
C GLU A 416 19.73 -17.73 -26.37
N SER A 417 18.49 -17.25 -26.43
CA SER A 417 18.11 -16.03 -27.13
C SER A 417 16.98 -15.32 -26.38
N VAL A 418 16.88 -14.02 -26.61
CA VAL A 418 15.83 -13.16 -26.04
C VAL A 418 14.43 -13.69 -26.42
N ASP A 419 14.22 -14.09 -27.67
CA ASP A 419 12.91 -14.55 -28.18
C ASP A 419 12.44 -15.86 -27.55
N LYS A 420 13.33 -16.62 -26.89
CA LYS A 420 12.95 -17.81 -26.12
C LYS A 420 12.38 -17.45 -24.75
N VAL A 421 12.54 -16.21 -24.28
CA VAL A 421 12.05 -15.70 -22.98
C VAL A 421 10.93 -14.67 -23.17
N ILE A 422 11.03 -13.80 -24.17
CA ILE A 422 10.08 -12.72 -24.44
C ILE A 422 9.28 -13.04 -25.71
N SER A 423 7.96 -12.88 -25.64
CA SER A 423 7.05 -12.98 -26.78
C SER A 423 6.31 -11.66 -26.96
N GLY A 424 6.68 -10.88 -27.96
CA GLY A 424 6.12 -9.53 -28.16
C GLY A 424 6.55 -8.59 -27.03
N ARG A 425 5.60 -8.16 -26.19
CA ARG A 425 5.88 -7.32 -25.00
C ARG A 425 5.87 -8.12 -23.69
N ASP A 426 5.50 -9.39 -23.72
CA ASP A 426 5.26 -10.19 -22.53
C ASP A 426 6.48 -11.04 -22.17
N VAL A 427 6.87 -11.01 -20.90
CA VAL A 427 8.03 -11.75 -20.37
C VAL A 427 7.54 -13.07 -19.79
N SER A 428 8.03 -14.18 -20.33
CA SER A 428 7.68 -15.48 -19.79
C SER A 428 8.39 -15.73 -18.46
N ILE A 429 7.65 -16.26 -17.51
CA ILE A 429 8.19 -16.87 -16.29
C ILE A 429 8.35 -18.39 -16.44
N GLY A 430 7.91 -18.96 -17.58
CA GLY A 430 8.19 -20.33 -17.97
C GLY A 430 7.14 -21.35 -17.53
N ARG A 431 7.58 -22.52 -17.06
CA ARG A 431 6.71 -23.65 -16.68
C ARG A 431 7.00 -24.16 -15.27
N PRO A 432 6.01 -24.75 -14.58
CA PRO A 432 6.23 -25.32 -13.25
C PRO A 432 7.30 -26.41 -13.27
N LEU A 433 8.19 -26.43 -12.28
CA LEU A 433 9.18 -27.48 -12.09
C LEU A 433 8.55 -28.84 -11.71
N PRO A 434 9.33 -29.95 -11.72
CA PRO A 434 8.80 -31.27 -11.37
C PRO A 434 8.05 -31.29 -10.02
N GLY A 435 6.85 -31.89 -10.02
CA GLY A 435 5.95 -31.97 -8.88
C GLY A 435 5.07 -30.73 -8.64
N ALA A 436 5.43 -29.57 -9.20
CA ALA A 436 4.66 -28.34 -9.05
C ALA A 436 3.44 -28.28 -9.98
N LYS A 437 2.42 -27.56 -9.54
CA LYS A 437 1.22 -27.22 -10.28
C LYS A 437 0.92 -25.73 -10.13
N VAL A 438 0.50 -25.12 -11.23
CA VAL A 438 0.03 -23.75 -11.26
C VAL A 438 -1.34 -23.73 -11.93
N ARG A 439 -2.28 -23.00 -11.37
CA ARG A 439 -3.53 -22.65 -12.05
C ARG A 439 -3.76 -21.14 -11.99
N ILE A 440 -4.44 -20.62 -13.00
CA ILE A 440 -4.84 -19.22 -13.05
C ILE A 440 -6.31 -19.16 -12.67
N CYS A 441 -6.64 -18.48 -11.58
CA CYS A 441 -8.00 -18.39 -11.04
C CYS A 441 -8.55 -16.97 -11.16
N ALA A 442 -9.87 -16.82 -11.21
CA ALA A 442 -10.46 -15.48 -11.14
C ALA A 442 -10.16 -14.88 -9.75
N LYS A 443 -9.93 -13.56 -9.66
CA LYS A 443 -9.62 -12.88 -8.40
C LYS A 443 -10.69 -13.18 -7.35
N GLY A 444 -10.28 -13.61 -6.15
CA GLY A 444 -11.20 -13.97 -5.06
C GLY A 444 -11.96 -15.29 -5.28
N SER A 445 -11.64 -16.04 -6.34
CA SER A 445 -12.20 -17.36 -6.64
C SER A 445 -11.12 -18.42 -6.66
N ARG A 446 -11.50 -19.67 -6.43
CA ARG A 446 -10.63 -20.86 -6.52
C ARG A 446 -10.84 -21.63 -7.82
N VAL A 447 -11.70 -21.11 -8.71
CA VAL A 447 -12.04 -21.72 -9.99
C VAL A 447 -11.07 -21.24 -11.07
N PRO A 448 -10.41 -22.14 -11.82
CA PRO A 448 -9.55 -21.74 -12.92
C PRO A 448 -10.31 -20.96 -14.01
N VAL A 449 -9.70 -19.92 -14.56
CA VAL A 449 -10.20 -19.22 -15.74
C VAL A 449 -9.94 -20.03 -17.02
N ALA A 450 -10.58 -19.67 -18.13
CA ALA A 450 -10.31 -20.28 -19.43
C ALA A 450 -8.86 -20.03 -19.90
N LEU A 451 -8.31 -20.92 -20.71
CA LEU A 451 -6.99 -20.75 -21.34
C LEU A 451 -6.88 -19.38 -22.04
N GLY A 452 -5.79 -18.65 -21.77
CA GLY A 452 -5.55 -17.31 -22.32
C GLY A 452 -6.24 -16.15 -21.58
N ALA A 453 -7.07 -16.42 -20.57
CA ALA A 453 -7.61 -15.38 -19.70
C ALA A 453 -6.63 -15.03 -18.57
N VAL A 454 -6.58 -13.74 -18.21
CA VAL A 454 -5.80 -13.24 -17.08
C VAL A 454 -6.51 -13.58 -15.76
N GLY A 455 -5.73 -13.98 -14.76
CA GLY A 455 -6.22 -14.18 -13.40
C GLY A 455 -5.07 -14.28 -12.39
N GLU A 456 -5.41 -14.66 -11.17
CA GLU A 456 -4.49 -14.87 -10.05
C GLU A 456 -3.75 -16.19 -10.17
N VAL A 457 -2.43 -16.18 -9.97
CA VAL A 457 -1.60 -17.38 -9.88
C VAL A 457 -1.90 -18.09 -8.56
N HIS A 458 -2.33 -19.34 -8.66
CA HIS A 458 -2.46 -20.23 -7.52
C HIS A 458 -1.46 -21.38 -7.69
N PHE A 459 -0.62 -21.60 -6.70
CA PHE A 459 0.44 -22.60 -6.71
C PHE A 459 0.13 -23.77 -5.78
N SER A 460 0.46 -24.97 -6.21
CA SER A 460 0.52 -26.15 -5.35
C SER A 460 1.78 -26.92 -5.70
N GLY A 461 2.53 -27.39 -4.72
CA GLY A 461 3.69 -28.19 -5.02
C GLY A 461 4.53 -28.52 -3.82
N PRO A 462 5.61 -29.27 -4.04
CA PRO A 462 6.41 -29.82 -2.97
C PRO A 462 7.10 -28.73 -2.11
N SER A 463 7.35 -27.55 -2.67
CA SER A 463 7.98 -26.41 -1.97
C SER A 463 6.99 -25.51 -1.23
N LEU A 464 5.70 -25.84 -1.19
CA LEU A 464 4.67 -25.03 -0.54
C LEU A 464 4.78 -25.14 0.99
N ILE A 465 4.82 -24.00 1.68
CA ILE A 465 4.74 -23.97 3.15
C ILE A 465 3.30 -24.29 3.62
N ASP A 466 3.18 -24.78 4.85
CA ASP A 466 1.88 -25.06 5.49
C ASP A 466 1.05 -23.79 5.75
N GLY A 467 1.72 -22.65 5.88
CA GLY A 467 1.16 -21.34 6.22
C GLY A 467 2.20 -20.46 6.92
N TYR A 468 1.87 -19.21 7.19
CA TYR A 468 2.77 -18.33 7.95
C TYR A 468 2.82 -18.76 9.42
N ILE A 469 3.98 -18.57 10.05
CA ILE A 469 4.14 -18.75 11.49
C ILE A 469 3.17 -17.80 12.21
N GLY A 470 2.37 -18.33 13.15
CA GLY A 470 1.36 -17.56 13.88
C GLY A 470 0.09 -17.24 13.09
N ASN A 471 0.01 -17.57 11.79
CA ASN A 471 -1.17 -17.37 10.96
C ASN A 471 -1.30 -18.47 9.89
N ARG A 472 -1.58 -19.70 10.33
CA ARG A 472 -1.67 -20.88 9.46
C ARG A 472 -2.97 -20.94 8.64
N ASP A 473 -4.02 -20.28 9.11
CA ASP A 473 -5.33 -20.21 8.45
C ASP A 473 -5.48 -18.93 7.61
N ASP A 474 -4.37 -18.30 7.23
CA ASP A 474 -4.35 -17.20 6.28
C ASP A 474 -5.08 -17.62 5.00
N GLU A 475 -6.04 -16.79 4.57
CA GLU A 475 -6.95 -17.07 3.45
C GLU A 475 -6.23 -17.38 2.13
N LYS A 476 -4.95 -17.00 2.02
CA LYS A 476 -4.09 -17.35 0.90
C LYS A 476 -3.81 -18.84 0.78
N PHE A 477 -3.91 -19.62 1.84
CA PHE A 477 -3.65 -21.07 1.82
C PHE A 477 -4.95 -21.86 1.95
N TYR A 478 -5.22 -22.76 1.01
CA TYR A 478 -6.47 -23.54 1.02
C TYR A 478 -6.30 -24.93 0.45
N THR A 479 -7.20 -25.85 0.82
CA THR A 479 -7.28 -27.19 0.21
C THR A 479 -8.24 -27.15 -0.97
N GLY A 480 -7.78 -27.57 -2.14
CA GLY A 480 -8.59 -27.66 -3.36
C GLY A 480 -9.41 -28.94 -3.41
N GLU A 481 -10.35 -29.02 -4.36
CA GLU A 481 -11.14 -30.24 -4.63
C GLU A 481 -10.28 -31.45 -5.00
N ASP A 482 -9.06 -31.21 -5.49
CA ASP A 482 -8.07 -32.25 -5.79
C ASP A 482 -7.32 -32.75 -4.55
N GLY A 483 -7.75 -32.34 -3.35
CA GLY A 483 -7.13 -32.68 -2.06
C GLY A 483 -5.77 -32.03 -1.83
N ARG A 484 -5.28 -31.19 -2.76
CA ARG A 484 -3.99 -30.54 -2.63
C ARG A 484 -4.11 -29.24 -1.86
N ARG A 485 -3.04 -28.88 -1.13
CA ARG A 485 -2.87 -27.53 -0.60
C ARG A 485 -2.45 -26.60 -1.73
N TRP A 486 -3.08 -25.44 -1.80
CA TRP A 486 -2.87 -24.39 -2.78
C TRP A 486 -2.57 -23.07 -2.06
N PHE A 487 -1.83 -22.21 -2.74
CA PHE A 487 -1.45 -20.88 -2.28
C PHE A 487 -1.76 -19.82 -3.33
N CYS A 488 -2.54 -18.80 -2.93
CA CYS A 488 -2.89 -17.62 -3.72
C CYS A 488 -1.76 -16.59 -3.61
N THR A 489 -1.14 -16.25 -4.74
CA THR A 489 0.11 -15.48 -4.72
C THR A 489 -0.12 -13.97 -4.72
N GLY A 490 -1.33 -13.50 -5.10
CA GLY A 490 -1.61 -12.10 -5.41
C GLY A 490 -1.10 -11.63 -6.77
N ASP A 491 -0.43 -12.51 -7.52
CA ASP A 491 0.21 -12.16 -8.81
C ASP A 491 -0.72 -12.48 -9.97
N LYS A 492 -0.78 -11.57 -10.95
CA LYS A 492 -1.57 -11.73 -12.17
C LYS A 492 -0.73 -12.44 -13.21
N ALA A 493 -1.29 -13.48 -13.82
CA ALA A 493 -0.66 -14.13 -14.95
C ALA A 493 -1.69 -14.63 -15.96
N VAL A 494 -1.18 -15.00 -17.13
CA VAL A 494 -1.90 -15.70 -18.18
C VAL A 494 -1.09 -16.90 -18.64
N VAL A 495 -1.78 -17.99 -18.97
CA VAL A 495 -1.17 -19.12 -19.69
C VAL A 495 -1.27 -18.83 -21.18
N GLY A 496 -0.11 -18.63 -21.82
CA GLY A 496 0.00 -18.43 -23.25
C GLY A 496 -0.34 -19.68 -24.05
N GLN A 497 -0.63 -19.51 -25.35
CA GLN A 497 -0.91 -20.63 -26.25
C GLN A 497 0.28 -21.60 -26.42
N ASP A 498 1.49 -21.13 -26.12
CA ASP A 498 2.72 -21.93 -26.07
C ASP A 498 2.87 -22.78 -24.80
N GLY A 499 1.86 -22.75 -23.90
CA GLY A 499 1.86 -23.46 -22.64
C GLY A 499 2.90 -22.94 -21.65
N ARG A 500 3.26 -21.66 -21.74
CA ARG A 500 4.10 -20.96 -20.76
C ARG A 500 3.28 -19.95 -19.98
N LEU A 501 3.76 -19.61 -18.78
CA LEU A 501 3.19 -18.56 -17.95
C LEU A 501 3.83 -17.22 -18.30
N TYR A 502 2.99 -16.20 -18.37
CA TYR A 502 3.38 -14.80 -18.55
C TYR A 502 2.85 -14.01 -17.38
N LEU A 503 3.75 -13.37 -16.62
CA LEU A 503 3.38 -12.51 -15.52
C LEU A 503 2.93 -11.16 -16.07
N VAL A 504 1.73 -10.72 -15.71
CA VAL A 504 1.14 -9.48 -16.25
C VAL A 504 0.97 -8.38 -15.20
N GLY A 505 1.25 -8.66 -13.93
CA GLY A 505 1.22 -7.65 -12.86
C GLY A 505 1.02 -8.27 -11.48
N ARG A 506 0.71 -7.42 -10.49
CA ARG A 506 0.27 -7.85 -9.15
C ARG A 506 -1.02 -7.14 -8.80
N TYR A 507 -1.98 -7.83 -8.20
CA TYR A 507 -3.26 -7.21 -7.85
C TYR A 507 -3.14 -6.04 -6.86
N ASN A 508 -2.08 -6.00 -6.04
CA ASN A 508 -1.87 -4.94 -5.05
C ASN A 508 -1.07 -3.73 -5.59
N ASP A 509 -0.37 -3.89 -6.72
CA ASP A 509 0.48 -2.85 -7.31
C ASP A 509 -0.23 -2.13 -8.48
N THR A 510 -1.35 -2.67 -8.95
CA THR A 510 -2.12 -2.08 -10.06
C THR A 510 -2.60 -0.69 -9.70
N ILE A 511 -2.32 0.25 -10.59
CA ILE A 511 -2.77 1.63 -10.51
C ILE A 511 -4.13 1.70 -11.19
N ILE A 512 -5.16 2.16 -10.49
CA ILE A 512 -6.50 2.31 -11.06
C ILE A 512 -6.70 3.77 -11.45
N ARG A 513 -6.47 4.07 -12.73
CA ARG A 513 -6.60 5.41 -13.30
C ARG A 513 -7.88 5.53 -14.11
N GLY A 514 -8.87 6.26 -13.60
CA GLY A 514 -10.15 6.47 -14.29
C GLY A 514 -10.93 5.18 -14.53
N GLY A 515 -10.79 4.20 -13.63
CA GLY A 515 -11.41 2.86 -13.76
C GLY A 515 -10.61 1.86 -14.59
N GLU A 516 -9.52 2.30 -15.24
CA GLU A 516 -8.63 1.43 -16.01
C GLU A 516 -7.47 0.93 -15.16
N ASN A 517 -7.15 -0.35 -15.30
CA ASN A 517 -6.03 -0.99 -14.61
C ASN A 517 -4.73 -0.72 -15.37
N ILE A 518 -3.86 0.10 -14.80
CA ILE A 518 -2.50 0.36 -15.28
C ILE A 518 -1.53 -0.51 -14.47
N GLU A 519 -0.73 -1.30 -15.17
CA GLU A 519 0.33 -2.09 -14.54
C GLU A 519 1.64 -1.29 -14.54
N PRO A 520 2.18 -0.91 -13.37
CA PRO A 520 3.43 -0.16 -13.27
C PRO A 520 4.57 -0.78 -14.06
N SER A 521 4.69 -2.12 -14.01
CA SER A 521 5.75 -2.87 -14.69
C SER A 521 5.73 -2.73 -16.20
N ALA A 522 4.58 -2.46 -16.82
CA ALA A 522 4.48 -2.25 -18.26
C ALA A 522 5.13 -0.92 -18.67
N ILE A 523 4.93 0.14 -17.86
CA ILE A 523 5.56 1.44 -18.06
C ILE A 523 7.07 1.33 -17.83
N GLU A 524 7.49 0.65 -16.76
CA GLU A 524 8.90 0.41 -16.44
C GLU A 524 9.62 -0.34 -17.57
N ALA A 525 8.99 -1.38 -18.13
CA ALA A 525 9.56 -2.14 -19.23
C ALA A 525 9.77 -1.27 -20.49
N VAL A 526 8.83 -0.36 -20.78
CA VAL A 526 8.94 0.56 -21.92
C VAL A 526 10.05 1.58 -21.71
N LEU A 527 10.18 2.12 -20.49
CA LEU A 527 11.25 3.05 -20.15
C LEU A 527 12.62 2.37 -20.15
N GLY A 528 12.69 1.13 -19.66
CA GLY A 528 13.89 0.29 -19.69
C GLY A 528 14.32 -0.18 -21.08
N GLN A 529 13.58 0.12 -22.15
CA GLN A 529 14.05 -0.12 -23.53
C GLN A 529 14.83 1.05 -24.11
N THR A 530 14.82 2.22 -23.45
CA THR A 530 15.51 3.42 -23.91
C THR A 530 16.71 3.67 -23.01
N ALA A 531 17.92 3.52 -23.57
CA ALA A 531 19.17 3.60 -22.82
C ALA A 531 19.30 4.86 -21.95
N GLU A 532 18.80 6.00 -22.43
CA GLU A 532 18.83 7.28 -21.70
C GLU A 532 17.97 7.27 -20.42
N PHE A 533 16.79 6.66 -20.43
CA PHE A 533 15.95 6.53 -19.23
C PHE A 533 16.33 5.33 -18.38
N HIS A 534 16.96 4.33 -18.98
CA HIS A 534 17.37 3.12 -18.30
C HIS A 534 18.32 3.42 -17.12
N VAL A 535 19.26 4.35 -17.32
CA VAL A 535 20.22 4.77 -16.27
C VAL A 535 19.54 5.36 -15.03
N LEU A 536 18.30 5.84 -15.19
CA LEU A 536 17.51 6.46 -14.12
C LEU A 536 16.83 5.43 -13.21
N GLU A 537 16.84 4.14 -13.59
CA GLU A 537 16.17 3.03 -12.88
C GLU A 537 14.72 3.31 -12.46
N PRO A 538 13.85 3.85 -13.34
CA PRO A 538 12.54 4.37 -12.95
C PRO A 538 11.67 3.33 -12.26
N GLN A 539 11.10 3.69 -11.11
CA GLN A 539 10.12 2.91 -10.36
C GLN A 539 8.77 3.60 -10.47
N ILE A 540 7.79 2.94 -11.09
CA ILE A 540 6.45 3.46 -11.24
C ILE A 540 5.64 3.04 -10.02
N VAL A 541 5.05 4.04 -9.36
CA VAL A 541 4.14 3.86 -8.23
C VAL A 541 2.87 4.67 -8.47
N ARG A 542 1.78 4.30 -7.78
CA ARG A 542 0.61 5.18 -7.75
C ARG A 542 0.90 6.43 -6.93
N ALA A 543 0.30 7.52 -7.35
CA ALA A 543 0.03 8.67 -6.51
C ALA A 543 -1.47 8.99 -6.59
N PRO A 544 -2.08 9.49 -5.51
CA PRO A 544 -3.47 9.88 -5.48
C PRO A 544 -3.68 11.04 -6.44
N ASP A 545 -4.73 10.94 -7.24
CA ASP A 545 -5.18 11.99 -8.14
C ASP A 545 -6.66 12.24 -7.92
N GLN A 546 -7.04 13.51 -7.74
CA GLN A 546 -8.40 13.87 -7.36
C GLN A 546 -9.43 13.53 -8.45
N VAL A 547 -9.00 13.37 -9.71
CA VAL A 547 -9.89 13.13 -10.86
C VAL A 547 -9.79 11.70 -11.34
N ALA A 548 -8.57 11.19 -11.49
CA ALA A 548 -8.34 9.86 -12.02
C ALA A 548 -8.33 8.78 -10.93
N GLY A 549 -8.48 9.13 -9.65
CA GLY A 549 -8.31 8.23 -8.52
C GLY A 549 -6.83 8.01 -8.22
N GLU A 550 -6.14 7.35 -9.13
CA GLU A 550 -4.69 7.14 -9.06
C GLU A 550 -4.02 7.52 -10.39
N VAL A 551 -2.79 8.02 -10.33
CA VAL A 551 -1.95 8.26 -11.51
C VAL A 551 -0.58 7.61 -11.33
N PRO A 552 0.07 7.15 -12.42
CA PRO A 552 1.45 6.70 -12.34
C PRO A 552 2.37 7.89 -12.06
N VAL A 553 3.33 7.71 -11.15
CA VAL A 553 4.45 8.63 -10.92
C VAL A 553 5.74 7.84 -11.06
N ALA A 554 6.71 8.40 -11.79
CA ALA A 554 8.02 7.78 -12.00
C ALA A 554 9.02 8.27 -10.96
N VAL A 555 9.45 7.40 -10.05
CA VAL A 555 10.51 7.71 -9.10
C VAL A 555 11.85 7.31 -9.71
N VAL A 556 12.79 8.25 -9.87
CA VAL A 556 14.08 8.04 -10.54
C VAL A 556 15.26 8.18 -9.58
N ARG A 557 16.34 7.42 -9.81
CA ARG A 557 17.51 7.35 -8.92
C ARG A 557 18.24 8.68 -8.78
N THR A 558 18.35 9.42 -9.87
CA THR A 558 19.11 10.68 -9.94
C THR A 558 18.18 11.84 -10.27
N ASP A 559 18.61 13.05 -9.94
CA ASP A 559 17.91 14.25 -10.40
C ASP A 559 17.85 14.27 -11.93
N VAL A 560 16.70 14.66 -12.44
CA VAL A 560 16.44 14.82 -13.88
C VAL A 560 16.04 16.26 -14.13
N ASP A 561 16.54 16.83 -15.22
CA ASP A 561 16.03 18.13 -15.67
C ASP A 561 14.66 17.99 -16.33
N GLU A 562 13.99 19.12 -16.56
CA GLU A 562 12.65 19.12 -17.17
C GLU A 562 12.65 18.60 -18.62
N GLN A 563 13.77 18.67 -19.33
CA GLN A 563 13.85 18.21 -20.70
C GLN A 563 13.82 16.68 -20.72
N LEU A 564 14.64 16.04 -19.88
CA LEU A 564 14.72 14.60 -19.75
C LEU A 564 13.42 14.00 -19.17
N ALA A 565 12.81 14.69 -18.19
CA ALA A 565 11.50 14.29 -17.65
C ALA A 565 10.39 14.32 -18.73
N ARG A 566 10.37 15.35 -19.58
CA ARG A 566 9.43 15.43 -20.72
C ARG A 566 9.69 14.34 -21.75
N GLN A 567 10.94 14.09 -22.11
CA GLN A 567 11.31 13.01 -23.04
C GLN A 567 10.88 11.63 -22.52
N LEU A 568 11.01 11.38 -21.22
CA LEU A 568 10.52 10.17 -20.56
C LEU A 568 9.01 10.04 -20.71
N GLN A 569 8.25 11.08 -20.37
CA GLN A 569 6.80 11.11 -20.48
C GLN A 569 6.32 10.96 -21.93
N ASP A 570 6.96 11.63 -22.88
CA ASP A 570 6.62 11.56 -24.31
C ASP A 570 6.94 10.19 -24.92
N THR A 571 7.99 9.53 -24.42
CA THR A 571 8.29 8.15 -24.83
C THR A 571 7.18 7.20 -24.39
N VAL A 572 6.69 7.32 -23.16
CA VAL A 572 5.54 6.52 -22.69
C VAL A 572 4.28 6.87 -23.49
N ARG A 573 4.04 8.17 -23.73
CA ARG A 573 2.90 8.66 -24.52
C ARG A 573 2.89 8.06 -25.91
N THR A 574 4.04 8.04 -26.58
CA THR A 574 4.18 7.55 -27.95
C THR A 574 4.07 6.03 -28.04
N LYS A 575 4.66 5.29 -27.09
CA LYS A 575 4.73 3.82 -27.14
C LYS A 575 3.51 3.11 -26.51
N MET A 576 2.81 3.76 -25.59
CA MET A 576 1.72 3.18 -24.79
C MET A 576 0.42 3.99 -24.80
N GLY A 577 0.47 5.28 -25.13
CA GLY A 577 -0.68 6.18 -25.11
C GLY A 577 -0.78 7.02 -23.83
N ALA A 578 -1.66 8.03 -23.85
CA ALA A 578 -1.75 9.05 -22.82
C ALA A 578 -2.12 8.53 -21.41
N LEU A 579 -2.87 7.42 -21.34
CA LEU A 579 -3.30 6.81 -20.08
C LEU A 579 -2.12 6.35 -19.20
N PHE A 580 -1.06 5.85 -19.83
CA PHE A 580 0.11 5.27 -19.17
C PHE A 580 1.17 6.31 -18.78
N VAL A 581 1.02 7.55 -19.24
CA VAL A 581 2.04 8.60 -19.03
C VAL A 581 2.14 8.94 -17.54
N PRO A 582 3.35 8.84 -16.93
CA PRO A 582 3.56 9.28 -15.57
C PRO A 582 3.19 10.75 -15.41
N ALA A 583 2.38 11.07 -14.40
CA ALA A 583 1.97 12.43 -14.10
C ALA A 583 3.16 13.30 -13.64
N GLY A 584 4.20 12.68 -13.10
CA GLY A 584 5.44 13.35 -12.75
C GLY A 584 6.62 12.40 -12.68
N VAL A 585 7.81 12.98 -12.69
CA VAL A 585 9.09 12.29 -12.53
C VAL A 585 9.77 12.88 -11.29
N VAL A 586 9.93 12.07 -10.24
CA VAL A 586 10.38 12.52 -8.92
C VAL A 586 11.69 11.82 -8.58
N PRO A 587 12.78 12.54 -8.29
CA PRO A 587 14.01 11.88 -7.88
C PRO A 587 13.89 11.35 -6.44
N VAL A 588 14.58 10.25 -6.14
CA VAL A 588 14.57 9.63 -4.81
C VAL A 588 15.03 10.60 -3.71
N SER A 589 15.98 11.50 -4.05
CA SER A 589 16.44 12.61 -3.21
C SER A 589 15.30 13.51 -2.74
N ALA A 590 14.31 13.78 -3.60
CA ALA A 590 13.17 14.62 -3.29
C ALA A 590 12.19 13.97 -2.29
N LEU A 591 12.24 12.64 -2.15
CA LEU A 591 11.51 11.88 -1.13
C LEU A 591 12.25 11.84 0.22
N GLY A 592 13.36 12.58 0.36
CA GLY A 592 14.18 12.58 1.57
C GLY A 592 15.04 11.32 1.74
N LEU A 593 15.37 10.64 0.64
CA LEU A 593 16.13 9.40 0.63
C LEU A 593 17.42 9.54 -0.20
N ASP A 594 18.49 8.90 0.25
CA ASP A 594 19.76 8.86 -0.51
C ASP A 594 19.77 7.77 -1.60
N ASP A 595 19.01 6.68 -1.42
CA ASP A 595 18.77 5.61 -2.41
C ASP A 595 17.38 4.99 -2.16
N TYR A 596 16.88 4.21 -3.12
CA TYR A 596 15.59 3.53 -3.01
C TYR A 596 15.48 2.74 -1.69
N PRO A 597 14.31 2.76 -1.01
CA PRO A 597 14.09 1.92 0.15
C PRO A 597 14.09 0.48 -0.33
N ARG A 598 14.97 -0.35 0.22
CA ARG A 598 15.15 -1.73 -0.18
C ARG A 598 14.83 -2.67 0.96
N THR A 599 14.26 -3.83 0.63
CA THR A 599 14.19 -4.95 1.56
C THR A 599 15.62 -5.41 1.90
N LEU A 600 15.74 -6.23 2.95
CA LEU A 600 17.00 -6.90 3.29
C LEU A 600 17.57 -7.73 2.11
N ALA A 601 16.72 -8.12 1.16
CA ALA A 601 17.07 -8.83 -0.07
C ALA A 601 17.50 -7.91 -1.23
N GLY A 602 17.57 -6.59 -1.03
CA GLY A 602 17.98 -5.61 -2.03
C GLY A 602 16.89 -5.20 -3.04
N LYS A 603 15.67 -5.73 -2.90
CA LYS A 603 14.53 -5.36 -3.77
C LYS A 603 13.94 -4.03 -3.33
N VAL A 604 13.59 -3.17 -4.28
CA VAL A 604 12.89 -1.92 -3.99
C VAL A 604 11.54 -2.20 -3.33
N GLN A 605 11.28 -1.55 -2.20
CA GLN A 605 10.01 -1.59 -1.48
C GLN A 605 9.03 -0.60 -2.12
N LYS A 606 8.34 -1.01 -3.19
CA LYS A 606 7.39 -0.13 -3.90
C LYS A 606 6.27 0.39 -3.00
N SER A 607 5.78 -0.39 -2.03
CA SER A 607 4.78 0.08 -1.06
C SER A 607 5.28 1.27 -0.23
N LYS A 608 6.56 1.24 0.21
CA LYS A 608 7.17 2.35 0.94
C LYS A 608 7.42 3.55 0.04
N LEU A 609 7.83 3.33 -1.22
CA LEU A 609 7.91 4.39 -2.22
C LEU A 609 6.54 5.02 -2.49
N THR A 610 5.48 4.21 -2.60
CA THR A 610 4.11 4.70 -2.78
C THR A 610 3.70 5.60 -1.62
N GLU A 611 3.94 5.19 -0.37
CA GLU A 611 3.64 6.02 0.82
C GLU A 611 4.44 7.34 0.80
N LEU A 612 5.74 7.29 0.46
CA LEU A 612 6.59 8.48 0.42
C LEU A 612 6.24 9.40 -0.74
N VAL A 613 5.92 8.84 -1.91
CA VAL A 613 5.41 9.57 -3.05
C VAL A 613 4.05 10.15 -2.71
N GLU A 614 3.15 9.44 -2.04
CA GLU A 614 1.87 9.97 -1.58
C GLU A 614 2.07 11.23 -0.73
N VAL A 615 2.98 11.19 0.25
CA VAL A 615 3.31 12.34 1.09
C VAL A 615 3.98 13.46 0.27
N HIS A 616 5.00 13.14 -0.52
CA HIS A 616 5.77 14.11 -1.31
C HIS A 616 4.93 14.76 -2.42
N TRP A 617 4.12 13.98 -3.12
CA TRP A 617 3.21 14.40 -4.18
C TRP A 617 2.16 15.36 -3.63
N THR A 618 1.65 15.06 -2.43
CA THR A 618 0.75 15.95 -1.68
C THR A 618 1.49 17.22 -1.21
N ALA A 619 2.77 17.13 -0.85
CA ALA A 619 3.63 18.25 -0.43
C ALA A 619 4.12 19.15 -1.59
N GLN A 620 4.42 18.61 -2.77
CA GLN A 620 4.86 19.36 -3.95
C GLN A 620 3.70 20.13 -4.59
N LYS A 621 2.51 19.52 -4.66
CA LYS A 621 1.29 20.25 -5.01
C LYS A 621 1.04 21.42 -4.03
N SER A 622 1.48 21.34 -2.78
CA SER A 622 1.43 22.46 -1.84
C SER A 622 2.61 23.45 -1.92
N GLN A 623 3.77 23.09 -2.52
CA GLN A 623 4.98 23.94 -2.65
C GLN A 623 5.24 24.56 -4.03
N GLY A 624 4.60 24.12 -5.12
CA GLY A 624 4.83 24.57 -6.52
C GLY A 624 4.44 26.02 -6.86
N ARG A 625 4.62 26.97 -5.94
CA ARG A 625 4.12 28.35 -6.00
C ARG A 625 5.16 29.44 -6.30
N SER A 626 6.44 29.13 -6.58
CA SER A 626 7.45 30.20 -6.78
C SER A 626 8.61 29.82 -7.71
N ARG A 627 8.81 30.63 -8.77
CA ARG A 627 9.92 30.75 -9.77
C ARG A 627 9.55 30.37 -11.21
N LEU A 628 9.40 31.35 -12.10
CA LEU A 628 9.10 31.13 -13.52
C LEU A 628 9.96 32.02 -14.44
N TYR A 629 10.68 31.34 -15.35
CA TYR A 629 11.38 31.77 -16.58
C TYR A 629 12.79 32.39 -16.48
N SER A 630 13.70 31.90 -17.34
CA SER A 630 15.01 32.52 -17.64
C SER A 630 14.89 33.54 -18.77
N ARG A 631 15.72 34.60 -18.77
CA ARG A 631 15.65 35.73 -19.72
C ARG A 631 15.70 35.30 -21.20
N ALA A 632 16.52 34.32 -21.54
CA ALA A 632 16.60 33.78 -22.90
C ALA A 632 15.31 33.08 -23.37
N MET A 633 14.59 32.47 -22.43
CA MET A 633 13.31 31.80 -22.69
C MET A 633 12.16 32.80 -22.84
N LEU A 634 12.18 33.90 -22.06
CA LEU A 634 11.26 35.03 -22.21
C LEU A 634 11.43 35.71 -23.58
N GLU A 635 12.66 35.98 -23.99
CA GLU A 635 12.96 36.59 -25.28
C GLU A 635 12.43 35.77 -26.45
N SER A 636 12.72 34.46 -26.46
CA SER A 636 12.29 33.55 -27.54
C SER A 636 10.77 33.48 -27.65
N ARG A 637 10.07 33.44 -26.51
CA ARG A 637 8.60 33.35 -26.48
C ARG A 637 7.94 34.65 -26.93
N LEU A 638 8.43 35.81 -26.51
CA LEU A 638 7.85 37.10 -26.91
C LEU A 638 8.06 37.37 -28.40
N LYS A 639 9.24 37.07 -28.94
CA LYS A 639 9.47 37.12 -30.40
C LYS A 639 8.50 36.23 -31.18
N HIS A 640 8.23 35.04 -30.68
CA HIS A 640 7.33 34.10 -31.34
C HIS A 640 5.86 34.57 -31.27
N ALA A 641 5.42 35.06 -30.11
CA ALA A 641 4.07 35.58 -29.91
C ALA A 641 3.80 36.81 -30.78
N TRP A 642 4.77 37.73 -30.86
CA TRP A 642 4.70 38.89 -31.75
C TRP A 642 4.68 38.49 -33.22
N ALA A 643 5.56 37.60 -33.67
CA ALA A 643 5.60 37.16 -35.05
C ALA A 643 4.29 36.47 -35.49
N GLN A 644 3.70 35.64 -34.61
CA GLN A 644 2.40 35.02 -34.88
C GLN A 644 1.27 36.04 -34.95
N ALA A 645 1.23 36.98 -34.01
CA ALA A 645 0.13 37.95 -33.90
C ALA A 645 0.18 39.04 -34.98
N SER A 646 1.38 39.42 -35.45
CA SER A 646 1.57 40.41 -36.53
C SER A 646 1.62 39.80 -37.93
N GLY A 647 1.66 38.46 -38.05
CA GLY A 647 1.72 37.74 -39.33
C GLY A 647 3.09 37.77 -40.02
N LEU A 648 4.18 37.97 -39.26
CA LEU A 648 5.55 37.90 -39.79
C LEU A 648 5.98 36.42 -39.92
N ASN A 649 6.50 36.05 -41.08
CA ASN A 649 6.84 34.66 -41.40
C ASN A 649 8.09 34.11 -40.66
N ASP A 650 8.92 34.97 -40.06
CA ASP A 650 10.13 34.55 -39.36
C ASP A 650 10.42 35.38 -38.10
N ALA A 651 10.30 34.74 -36.94
CA ALA A 651 10.51 35.36 -35.62
C ALA A 651 11.99 35.75 -35.36
N MET A 652 12.94 35.22 -36.15
CA MET A 652 14.37 35.57 -36.01
C MET A 652 14.74 36.95 -36.57
N MET A 653 13.83 37.63 -37.28
CA MET A 653 14.07 38.93 -37.91
C MET A 653 13.57 40.13 -37.07
N MET A 654 12.93 39.90 -35.91
CA MET A 654 12.53 40.96 -34.98
C MET A 654 13.68 41.31 -34.02
N ASP A 655 14.11 42.57 -34.06
CA ASP A 655 15.07 43.12 -33.10
C ASP A 655 14.30 43.57 -31.84
N VAL A 656 14.72 43.08 -30.68
CA VAL A 656 14.04 43.32 -29.41
C VAL A 656 14.05 44.78 -28.98
N ASN A 657 14.96 45.59 -29.53
CA ASN A 657 15.12 46.99 -29.19
C ASN A 657 14.48 47.94 -30.22
N VAL A 658 13.85 47.41 -31.27
CA VAL A 658 13.16 48.21 -32.28
C VAL A 658 11.72 48.47 -31.85
N ASN A 659 11.25 49.70 -32.07
CA ASN A 659 9.91 50.11 -31.67
C ASN A 659 8.84 49.26 -32.38
N LEU A 660 7.90 48.73 -31.60
CA LEU A 660 6.86 47.82 -32.06
C LEU A 660 5.93 48.43 -33.12
N ALA A 661 5.81 49.76 -33.17
CA ALA A 661 5.06 50.48 -34.20
C ALA A 661 5.68 50.37 -35.60
N ALA A 662 6.91 49.89 -35.72
CA ALA A 662 7.52 49.53 -37.00
C ALA A 662 6.91 48.25 -37.61
N TYR A 663 6.26 47.41 -36.79
CA TYR A 663 5.75 46.09 -37.17
C TYR A 663 4.21 46.02 -37.26
N ALA A 664 3.49 46.97 -36.67
CA ALA A 664 2.02 47.03 -36.71
C ALA A 664 1.50 48.47 -36.59
N ASP A 665 0.35 48.77 -37.20
CA ASP A 665 -0.33 50.06 -37.00
C ASP A 665 -0.90 50.19 -35.58
N VAL A 666 -1.20 51.42 -35.13
CA VAL A 666 -1.58 51.71 -33.73
C VAL A 666 -2.76 50.86 -33.23
N ARG A 667 -3.77 50.60 -34.06
CA ARG A 667 -4.95 49.81 -33.64
C ARG A 667 -4.65 48.32 -33.57
N LEU A 668 -3.86 47.84 -34.52
CA LEU A 668 -3.39 46.45 -34.53
C LEU A 668 -2.39 46.21 -33.39
N LEU A 669 -1.56 47.19 -33.07
CA LEU A 669 -0.54 47.15 -32.02
C LEU A 669 -1.17 47.05 -30.62
N GLU A 670 -2.20 47.84 -30.33
CA GLU A 670 -2.96 47.71 -29.08
C GLU A 670 -3.67 46.36 -28.95
N SER A 671 -4.21 45.84 -30.07
CA SER A 671 -4.87 44.53 -30.11
C SER A 671 -3.88 43.39 -29.90
N ILE A 672 -2.72 43.44 -30.56
CA ILE A 672 -1.66 42.43 -30.44
C ILE A 672 -1.06 42.48 -29.02
N LYS A 673 -0.72 43.66 -28.52
CA LYS A 673 -0.21 43.81 -27.14
C LYS A 673 -1.22 43.32 -26.11
N SER A 674 -2.51 43.64 -26.26
CA SER A 674 -3.55 43.13 -25.36
C SER A 674 -3.69 41.62 -25.42
N GLN A 675 -3.52 41.02 -26.60
CA GLN A 675 -3.59 39.56 -26.76
C GLN A 675 -2.37 38.89 -26.13
N ILE A 676 -1.16 39.36 -26.43
CA ILE A 676 0.09 38.82 -25.87
C ILE A 676 0.13 39.02 -24.34
N TRP A 677 -0.40 40.14 -23.84
CA TRP A 677 -0.53 40.40 -22.40
C TRP A 677 -1.39 39.34 -21.71
N LYS A 678 -2.59 39.07 -22.25
CA LYS A 678 -3.50 38.05 -21.73
C LYS A 678 -2.86 36.66 -21.72
N ASP A 679 -2.07 36.36 -22.75
CA ASP A 679 -1.53 35.02 -22.96
C ASP A 679 -0.21 34.79 -22.21
N MET A 680 0.60 35.82 -21.95
CA MET A 680 1.96 35.65 -21.42
C MET A 680 2.47 36.66 -20.40
N ALA A 681 1.86 37.85 -20.26
CA ALA A 681 2.41 38.94 -19.44
C ALA A 681 1.39 39.51 -18.42
N SER A 682 0.34 38.76 -18.11
CA SER A 682 -0.78 39.17 -17.24
C SER A 682 -0.37 39.42 -15.79
N SER A 683 0.86 39.09 -15.42
CA SER A 683 1.50 39.43 -14.14
C SER A 683 2.03 40.87 -14.08
N VAL A 684 2.02 41.61 -15.19
CA VAL A 684 2.36 43.05 -15.29
C VAL A 684 1.07 43.84 -15.49
N THR A 685 0.96 45.08 -15.03
CA THR A 685 -0.26 45.86 -15.31
C THR A 685 -0.39 46.11 -16.82
N LEU A 686 -1.61 46.05 -17.36
CA LEU A 686 -1.84 46.31 -18.78
C LEU A 686 -1.40 47.72 -19.19
N SER A 687 -1.42 48.69 -18.26
CA SER A 687 -0.94 50.05 -18.49
C SER A 687 0.57 50.08 -18.69
N ASP A 688 1.34 49.43 -17.80
CA ASP A 688 2.80 49.37 -17.89
C ASP A 688 3.25 48.52 -19.09
N TRP A 689 2.48 47.47 -19.39
CA TRP A 689 2.68 46.62 -20.57
C TRP A 689 2.43 47.39 -21.88
N LEU A 690 1.35 48.16 -21.97
CA LEU A 690 1.05 48.93 -23.17
C LEU A 690 2.07 50.06 -23.39
N ALA A 691 2.64 50.60 -22.32
CA ALA A 691 3.67 51.63 -22.34
C ALA A 691 5.05 51.15 -22.84
N ALA A 692 5.32 49.84 -22.85
CA ALA A 692 6.57 49.28 -23.35
C ALA A 692 6.65 49.39 -24.87
N ASP A 693 7.57 50.18 -25.41
CA ASP A 693 7.63 50.46 -26.85
C ASP A 693 8.42 49.41 -27.63
N THR A 694 9.16 48.55 -26.94
CA THR A 694 10.02 47.50 -27.51
C THR A 694 9.83 46.16 -26.80
N VAL A 695 10.19 45.04 -27.45
CA VAL A 695 10.13 43.70 -26.83
C VAL A 695 11.09 43.59 -25.62
N ALA A 696 12.20 44.31 -25.62
CA ALA A 696 13.13 44.36 -24.50
C ALA A 696 12.53 45.06 -23.27
N GLU A 697 11.77 46.14 -23.47
CA GLU A 697 11.03 46.82 -22.40
C GLU A 697 9.84 45.99 -21.92
N GLU A 698 9.19 45.23 -22.81
CA GLU A 698 8.16 44.24 -22.43
C GLU A 698 8.76 43.13 -21.55
N MET A 699 9.96 42.64 -21.87
CA MET A 699 10.70 41.68 -21.04
C MET A 699 11.06 42.29 -19.69
N GLU A 700 11.54 43.53 -19.66
CA GLU A 700 11.90 44.23 -18.42
C GLU A 700 10.68 44.53 -17.56
N ALA A 701 9.53 44.84 -18.16
CA ALA A 701 8.27 45.01 -17.45
C ALA A 701 7.79 43.69 -16.80
N ILE A 702 8.01 42.55 -17.46
CA ILE A 702 7.73 41.22 -16.87
C ILE A 702 8.75 40.87 -15.78
N GLU A 703 10.03 41.21 -15.98
CA GLU A 703 11.09 40.97 -14.99
C GLU A 703 10.95 41.86 -13.75
N SER A 704 10.43 43.09 -13.89
CA SER A 704 10.24 44.09 -12.81
C SER A 704 8.85 44.05 -12.17
N GLY A 705 7.81 43.65 -12.89
CA GLY A 705 6.41 43.61 -12.42
C GLY A 705 6.11 42.56 -11.35
N GLY A 706 7.08 41.74 -10.96
CA GLY A 706 6.94 40.72 -9.91
C GLY A 706 7.18 41.20 -8.47
N GLN A 707 7.56 42.46 -8.23
CA GLN A 707 7.98 42.90 -6.88
C GLN A 707 7.24 44.09 -6.24
N GLU A 708 6.47 44.94 -6.95
CA GLU A 708 6.01 46.21 -6.34
C GLU A 708 4.49 46.45 -6.18
N THR A 709 3.58 45.64 -6.72
CA THR A 709 2.14 46.02 -6.77
C THR A 709 1.20 45.43 -5.72
N LEU A 710 1.67 44.55 -4.82
CA LEU A 710 0.81 44.01 -3.76
C LEU A 710 0.93 44.71 -2.41
N GLU A 711 1.94 45.55 -2.16
CA GLU A 711 2.13 46.11 -0.81
C GLU A 711 1.21 47.30 -0.44
N SER A 712 0.42 47.86 -1.38
CA SER A 712 -0.32 49.14 -1.13
C SER A 712 -1.85 49.12 -1.29
N HIS A 713 -2.49 48.01 -1.69
CA HIS A 713 -3.95 47.96 -1.80
C HIS A 713 -4.61 47.57 -0.46
N PRO A 714 -5.71 48.22 -0.02
CA PRO A 714 -6.35 47.91 1.27
C PRO A 714 -6.84 46.46 1.42
N ASN A 715 -7.10 45.77 0.29
CA ASN A 715 -7.48 44.36 0.25
C ASN A 715 -6.35 43.41 -0.20
N SER A 716 -5.11 43.90 -0.34
CA SER A 716 -3.97 43.09 -0.82
C SER A 716 -3.78 41.81 -0.01
N GLN A 717 -3.75 41.93 1.31
CA GLN A 717 -3.55 40.79 2.21
C GLN A 717 -4.68 39.75 2.09
N LEU A 718 -5.91 40.20 1.81
CA LEU A 718 -7.08 39.36 1.60
C LEU A 718 -7.02 38.62 0.26
N ILE A 719 -6.58 39.30 -0.80
CA ILE A 719 -6.38 38.71 -2.12
C ILE A 719 -5.24 37.69 -2.08
N GLU A 720 -4.12 38.03 -1.45
CA GLU A 720 -3.00 37.10 -1.25
C GLU A 720 -3.44 35.87 -0.48
N SER A 721 -4.15 36.05 0.64
CA SER A 721 -4.62 34.92 1.45
C SER A 721 -5.66 34.08 0.71
N LEU A 722 -6.52 34.67 -0.12
CA LEU A 722 -7.48 33.93 -0.95
C LEU A 722 -6.77 33.05 -2.00
N LEU A 723 -5.79 33.60 -2.71
CA LEU A 723 -5.01 32.85 -3.71
C LEU A 723 -4.06 31.84 -3.06
N ALA A 724 -3.50 32.19 -1.90
CA ALA A 724 -2.68 31.35 -1.03
C ALA A 724 -3.49 30.22 -0.36
N ALA A 725 -4.78 30.41 -0.15
CA ALA A 725 -5.66 29.34 0.26
C ALA A 725 -5.99 28.45 -0.96
N ILE A 726 -6.46 29.01 -2.08
CA ILE A 726 -6.94 28.24 -3.26
C ILE A 726 -5.87 27.29 -3.81
N VAL A 727 -4.65 27.77 -4.05
CA VAL A 727 -3.57 26.88 -4.52
C VAL A 727 -3.06 25.94 -3.42
N SER A 728 -3.33 26.20 -2.13
CA SER A 728 -2.98 25.26 -1.06
C SER A 728 -3.92 24.07 -1.08
N ALA A 729 -5.17 24.29 -1.47
CA ALA A 729 -6.18 23.25 -1.58
C ALA A 729 -6.08 22.43 -2.88
N LYS A 730 -5.71 23.07 -4.00
CA LYS A 730 -5.77 22.43 -5.34
C LYS A 730 -4.42 22.19 -6.01
N GLY A 731 -3.38 22.88 -5.56
CA GLY A 731 -2.00 22.59 -5.91
C GLY A 731 -1.65 22.67 -7.39
N GLU A 732 -2.32 23.55 -8.13
CA GLU A 732 -2.06 23.90 -9.53
C GLU A 732 -1.79 25.41 -9.66
N ASN A 733 -1.23 25.87 -10.79
CA ASN A 733 -1.18 27.31 -11.11
C ASN A 733 -2.62 27.84 -11.25
N ILE A 734 -2.98 28.94 -10.58
CA ILE A 734 -4.33 29.53 -10.72
C ILE A 734 -4.46 30.07 -12.15
N ASP A 735 -5.29 29.43 -12.96
CA ASP A 735 -5.81 30.06 -14.16
C ASP A 735 -6.92 31.05 -13.75
N PRO A 736 -6.72 32.38 -13.89
CA PRO A 736 -7.70 33.38 -13.48
C PRO A 736 -9.00 33.32 -14.30
N THR A 737 -9.04 32.57 -15.40
CA THR A 737 -10.25 32.33 -16.20
C THR A 737 -11.07 31.13 -15.72
N MET A 738 -10.56 30.33 -14.77
CA MET A 738 -11.29 29.20 -14.20
C MET A 738 -12.21 29.61 -13.05
N ARG A 739 -13.35 28.93 -12.94
CA ARG A 739 -14.25 29.05 -11.78
C ARG A 739 -13.77 28.13 -10.66
N MET A 740 -14.10 28.47 -9.42
CA MET A 740 -13.64 27.70 -8.25
C MET A 740 -14.10 26.23 -8.27
N ILE A 741 -15.32 25.96 -8.78
CA ILE A 741 -15.85 24.59 -8.93
C ILE A 741 -15.16 23.79 -10.04
N ASP A 742 -14.68 24.45 -11.10
CA ASP A 742 -13.98 23.79 -12.21
C ASP A 742 -12.57 23.36 -11.82
N LEU A 743 -12.00 24.02 -10.79
CA LEU A 743 -10.78 23.60 -10.09
C LEU A 743 -11.05 22.48 -9.05
N GLY A 744 -12.26 21.93 -9.04
CA GLY A 744 -12.69 20.87 -8.14
C GLY A 744 -12.88 21.31 -6.69
N ILE A 745 -12.93 22.62 -6.39
CA ILE A 745 -13.12 23.11 -5.01
C ILE A 745 -14.57 22.84 -4.60
N ASP A 746 -14.73 21.86 -3.73
CA ASP A 746 -16.02 21.41 -3.22
C ASP A 746 -16.41 22.10 -1.90
N SER A 747 -17.56 21.70 -1.35
CA SER A 747 -18.15 22.23 -0.12
C SER A 747 -17.30 22.06 1.14
N ILE A 748 -16.39 21.08 1.17
CA ILE A 748 -15.53 20.81 2.33
C ILE A 748 -14.25 21.62 2.21
N THR A 749 -13.68 21.63 1.02
CA THR A 749 -12.49 22.39 0.67
C THR A 749 -12.74 23.89 0.83
N SER A 750 -13.88 24.39 0.37
CA SER A 750 -14.29 25.79 0.53
C SER A 750 -14.39 26.24 2.00
N ILE A 751 -14.89 25.39 2.91
CA ILE A 751 -14.97 25.70 4.34
C ILE A 751 -13.57 25.80 4.98
N ALA A 752 -12.66 24.91 4.60
CA ALA A 752 -11.26 24.95 5.05
C ALA A 752 -10.56 26.22 4.56
N LEU A 753 -10.76 26.57 3.28
CA LEU A 753 -10.22 27.78 2.64
C LEU A 753 -10.73 29.07 3.32
N LEU A 754 -12.04 29.18 3.54
CA LEU A 754 -12.63 30.35 4.20
C LEU A 754 -12.16 30.53 5.64
N ASN A 755 -11.98 29.43 6.35
CA ASN A 755 -11.48 29.47 7.72
C ASN A 755 -10.00 29.87 7.76
N GLN A 756 -9.19 29.43 6.80
CA GLN A 756 -7.81 29.86 6.65
C GLN A 756 -7.72 31.37 6.36
N ILE A 757 -8.48 31.87 5.38
CA ILE A 757 -8.51 33.29 5.01
C ILE A 757 -8.97 34.17 6.19
N ARG A 758 -10.00 33.74 6.94
CA ARG A 758 -10.48 34.44 8.13
C ARG A 758 -9.42 34.49 9.24
N GLN A 759 -8.65 33.42 9.44
CA GLN A 759 -7.58 33.38 10.43
C GLN A 759 -6.39 34.26 10.05
N GLU A 760 -6.06 34.32 8.76
CA GLU A 760 -4.91 35.10 8.25
C GLU A 760 -5.21 36.60 8.13
N THR A 761 -6.46 36.96 7.78
CA THR A 761 -6.81 38.36 7.46
C THR A 761 -7.84 38.99 8.39
N GLY A 762 -8.49 38.20 9.24
CA GLY A 762 -9.62 38.66 10.06
C GLY A 762 -10.92 38.89 9.29
N VAL A 763 -10.91 38.83 7.95
CA VAL A 763 -12.08 39.08 7.10
C VAL A 763 -12.80 37.77 6.82
N SER A 764 -14.10 37.73 7.11
CA SER A 764 -14.92 36.54 6.92
C SER A 764 -15.63 36.57 5.57
N LEU A 765 -15.13 35.79 4.60
CA LEU A 765 -15.71 35.69 3.27
C LEU A 765 -16.91 34.69 3.25
N PRO A 766 -17.95 34.94 2.43
CA PRO A 766 -19.11 34.05 2.35
C PRO A 766 -18.82 32.79 1.54
N SER A 767 -19.31 31.62 1.98
CA SER A 767 -19.09 30.34 1.29
C SER A 767 -19.75 30.25 -0.08
N SER A 768 -20.73 31.11 -0.36
CA SER A 768 -21.36 31.22 -1.68
C SER A 768 -20.37 31.55 -2.79
N LEU A 769 -19.21 32.14 -2.49
CA LEU A 769 -18.19 32.52 -3.47
C LEU A 769 -17.73 31.35 -4.35
N PHE A 770 -17.60 30.16 -3.75
CA PHE A 770 -17.11 28.96 -4.45
C PHE A 770 -18.15 28.34 -5.38
N PHE A 771 -19.41 28.76 -5.28
CA PHE A 771 -20.55 28.25 -6.04
C PHE A 771 -21.13 29.30 -7.00
N THR A 772 -20.52 30.48 -7.06
CA THR A 772 -20.84 31.49 -8.08
C THR A 772 -20.21 31.12 -9.42
N PRO A 773 -20.79 31.56 -10.56
CA PRO A 773 -20.20 31.34 -11.88
C PRO A 773 -18.96 32.23 -12.15
N HIS A 774 -18.47 32.96 -11.14
CA HIS A 774 -17.32 33.86 -11.29
C HIS A 774 -16.00 33.09 -11.41
N THR A 775 -15.13 33.58 -12.28
CA THR A 775 -13.76 33.09 -12.40
C THR A 775 -12.89 33.68 -11.29
N ILE A 776 -11.77 33.06 -10.97
CA ILE A 776 -10.89 33.53 -9.90
C ILE A 776 -10.35 34.93 -10.21
N GLY A 777 -9.98 35.20 -11.46
CA GLY A 777 -9.58 36.53 -11.94
C GLY A 777 -10.68 37.57 -11.78
N GLY A 778 -11.93 37.23 -12.13
CA GLY A 778 -13.07 38.13 -11.95
C GLY A 778 -13.41 38.42 -10.48
N LEU A 779 -13.06 37.52 -9.56
CA LEU A 779 -13.20 37.75 -8.12
C LEU A 779 -12.07 38.65 -7.58
N ILE A 780 -10.84 38.47 -8.04
CA ILE A 780 -9.69 39.33 -7.68
C ILE A 780 -9.92 40.77 -8.14
N GLU A 781 -10.36 40.98 -9.38
CA GLU A 781 -10.64 42.31 -9.95
C GLU A 781 -11.72 43.06 -9.13
N ARG A 782 -12.70 42.33 -8.58
CA ARG A 782 -13.71 42.89 -7.67
C ARG A 782 -13.18 43.22 -6.28
N LEU A 783 -12.31 42.38 -5.73
CA LEU A 783 -11.61 42.65 -4.46
C LEU A 783 -10.67 43.85 -4.57
N GLN A 784 -10.10 44.09 -5.76
CA GLN A 784 -9.26 45.24 -6.08
C GLN A 784 -10.06 46.52 -6.39
N SER A 785 -11.34 46.42 -6.73
CA SER A 785 -12.19 47.59 -7.01
C SER A 785 -13.07 48.01 -5.82
N SER A 786 -13.18 47.19 -4.77
CA SER A 786 -13.84 47.57 -3.51
C SER A 786 -12.86 48.19 -2.51
N THR A 787 -13.26 49.30 -1.89
CA THR A 787 -12.49 50.00 -0.86
C THR A 787 -12.99 49.72 0.57
N ASP A 788 -14.07 48.95 0.74
CA ASP A 788 -14.65 48.58 2.04
C ASP A 788 -14.84 47.05 2.13
N PRO A 789 -14.08 46.34 2.99
CA PRO A 789 -14.19 44.89 3.16
C PRO A 789 -15.58 44.41 3.60
N SER A 790 -16.39 45.27 4.22
CA SER A 790 -17.76 44.92 4.66
C SER A 790 -18.76 44.86 3.50
N SER A 791 -18.48 45.55 2.38
CA SER A 791 -19.24 45.42 1.14
C SER A 791 -19.04 44.05 0.47
N LEU A 792 -18.07 43.24 0.94
CA LEU A 792 -17.83 41.88 0.47
C LEU A 792 -18.89 40.88 0.99
N LEU A 793 -19.66 41.26 2.01
CA LEU A 793 -20.86 40.52 2.43
C LEU A 793 -21.99 40.64 1.40
N GLU A 794 -21.94 41.67 0.55
CA GLU A 794 -22.84 41.90 -0.59
C GLU A 794 -22.26 41.36 -1.93
N ILE A 795 -21.26 40.46 -1.93
CA ILE A 795 -20.78 39.84 -3.19
C ILE A 795 -21.95 39.08 -3.84
N ASP A 796 -22.61 39.75 -4.79
CA ASP A 796 -23.88 39.41 -5.42
C ASP A 796 -23.93 37.94 -5.88
N SER A 797 -24.85 37.08 -5.44
CA SER A 797 -26.26 37.01 -5.93
C SER A 797 -26.45 36.79 -7.43
N ALA A 798 -25.58 36.02 -8.08
CA ALA A 798 -25.88 35.41 -9.37
C ALA A 798 -25.63 33.90 -9.34
N THR A 799 -26.31 33.13 -8.49
CA THR A 799 -27.45 32.34 -8.98
C THR A 799 -28.66 32.45 -8.06
N GLN A 800 -29.77 32.96 -8.58
CA GLN A 800 -31.11 32.89 -8.00
C GLN A 800 -31.70 31.47 -7.98
N GLU A 801 -30.92 30.41 -7.80
CA GLU A 801 -31.47 29.06 -7.90
C GLU A 801 -31.66 28.44 -6.52
N THR A 802 -32.92 28.20 -6.18
CA THR A 802 -33.35 27.15 -5.24
C THR A 802 -32.43 25.94 -5.41
N PRO A 803 -31.89 25.34 -4.33
CA PRO A 803 -30.95 24.24 -4.45
C PRO A 803 -31.55 23.12 -5.30
N ARG A 804 -30.83 22.67 -6.33
CA ARG A 804 -31.36 21.69 -7.30
C ARG A 804 -31.15 20.25 -6.88
N GLU A 805 -30.14 19.97 -6.05
CA GLU A 805 -29.70 18.63 -5.61
C GLU A 805 -28.95 18.73 -4.28
N CYS A 806 -28.94 17.63 -3.51
CA CYS A 806 -28.09 17.49 -2.32
C CYS A 806 -26.89 16.57 -2.61
N PHE A 807 -25.81 16.72 -1.84
CA PHE A 807 -24.63 15.84 -1.95
C PHE A 807 -24.81 14.57 -1.11
N SER A 808 -24.11 13.50 -1.50
CA SER A 808 -24.18 12.20 -0.84
C SER A 808 -22.79 11.57 -0.71
N THR A 809 -22.58 10.76 0.32
CA THR A 809 -21.31 10.05 0.58
C THR A 809 -21.61 8.61 0.98
N LEU A 810 -20.98 7.63 0.32
CA LEU A 810 -21.01 6.24 0.74
C LEU A 810 -20.07 6.10 1.95
N ILE A 811 -20.64 5.95 3.14
CA ILE A 811 -19.86 5.94 4.38
C ILE A 811 -19.43 4.52 4.78
N GLN A 812 -20.14 3.49 4.33
CA GLN A 812 -19.77 2.10 4.55
C GLN A 812 -20.55 1.12 3.67
N GLY A 813 -20.10 -0.13 3.67
CA GLY A 813 -20.68 -1.21 2.89
C GLY A 813 -20.33 -1.11 1.41
N THR A 814 -20.89 -2.02 0.61
CA THR A 814 -20.75 -1.99 -0.85
C THR A 814 -22.13 -2.12 -1.49
N PRO A 815 -22.57 -1.15 -2.32
CA PRO A 815 -23.86 -1.26 -3.02
C PRO A 815 -23.91 -2.53 -3.87
N LYS A 816 -24.94 -3.35 -3.66
CA LYS A 816 -25.14 -4.62 -4.38
C LYS A 816 -26.42 -4.54 -5.21
N PRO A 817 -26.42 -5.01 -6.47
CA PRO A 817 -27.63 -5.04 -7.29
C PRO A 817 -28.77 -5.83 -6.60
N GLY A 818 -29.95 -5.23 -6.50
CA GLY A 818 -31.12 -5.84 -5.87
C GLY A 818 -31.13 -5.86 -4.34
N VAL A 819 -30.10 -5.34 -3.68
CA VAL A 819 -30.08 -5.14 -2.22
C VAL A 819 -30.27 -3.64 -1.95
N PRO A 820 -31.28 -3.24 -1.15
CA PRO A 820 -31.54 -1.84 -0.90
C PRO A 820 -30.44 -1.20 -0.05
N CYS A 821 -30.11 0.05 -0.35
CA CYS A 821 -29.18 0.86 0.44
C CYS A 821 -29.92 1.58 1.57
N LEU A 822 -29.23 1.84 2.69
CA LEU A 822 -29.72 2.69 3.77
C LEU A 822 -29.28 4.14 3.53
N PHE A 823 -30.23 5.07 3.45
CA PHE A 823 -29.96 6.49 3.28
C PHE A 823 -30.19 7.25 4.59
N MET A 824 -29.12 7.87 5.10
CA MET A 824 -29.11 8.62 6.36
C MET A 824 -29.16 10.13 6.09
N THR A 825 -30.29 10.74 6.41
CA THR A 825 -30.56 12.17 6.21
C THR A 825 -30.01 13.00 7.37
N PRO A 826 -29.39 14.18 7.16
CA PRO A 826 -28.57 14.82 8.18
C PRO A 826 -29.41 15.44 9.33
N PRO A 827 -28.82 15.63 10.53
CA PRO A 827 -29.46 16.32 11.64
C PRO A 827 -29.66 17.82 11.35
N GLY A 828 -30.22 18.57 12.31
CA GLY A 828 -30.57 19.99 12.12
C GLY A 828 -29.39 20.91 11.78
N SER A 829 -28.15 20.44 12.01
CA SER A 829 -26.90 21.10 11.59
C SER A 829 -26.60 20.96 10.09
N GLY A 830 -27.25 20.02 9.42
CA GLY A 830 -27.11 19.73 7.99
C GLY A 830 -25.89 18.88 7.60
N TYR A 831 -25.06 18.45 8.55
CA TYR A 831 -23.77 17.81 8.27
C TYR A 831 -23.87 16.29 8.07
N ALA A 832 -23.48 15.82 6.88
CA ALA A 832 -23.57 14.41 6.48
C ALA A 832 -22.67 13.46 7.31
N PHE A 833 -21.48 13.91 7.72
CA PHE A 833 -20.51 13.07 8.43
C PHE A 833 -20.84 12.84 9.91
N SER A 834 -22.00 13.33 10.40
CA SER A 834 -22.52 12.98 11.73
C SER A 834 -22.72 11.46 11.90
N TYR A 835 -22.72 10.71 10.79
CA TYR A 835 -22.88 9.26 10.73
C TYR A 835 -21.57 8.49 10.48
N GLU A 836 -20.43 9.16 10.28
CA GLU A 836 -19.11 8.52 10.07
C GLU A 836 -18.74 7.51 11.18
N PRO A 837 -19.04 7.75 12.47
CA PRO A 837 -18.69 6.81 13.53
C PRO A 837 -19.49 5.49 13.51
N LEU A 838 -20.50 5.33 12.64
CA LEU A 838 -21.28 4.09 12.57
C LEU A 838 -20.37 2.92 12.17
N PRO A 839 -20.30 1.84 12.98
CA PRO A 839 -19.57 0.65 12.59
C PRO A 839 -20.26 -0.07 11.43
N LYS A 840 -19.45 -0.86 10.73
CA LYS A 840 -19.90 -1.65 9.58
C LYS A 840 -20.97 -2.66 9.97
N PHE A 841 -22.09 -2.62 9.26
CA PHE A 841 -23.19 -3.56 9.39
C PHE A 841 -22.73 -4.98 9.03
N ALA A 842 -23.15 -5.98 9.80
CA ALA A 842 -22.67 -7.36 9.68
C ALA A 842 -23.06 -8.01 8.34
N ASN A 843 -24.15 -7.55 7.74
CA ASN A 843 -24.63 -7.97 6.42
C ASN A 843 -23.99 -7.18 5.25
N ASP A 844 -23.03 -6.29 5.54
CA ASP A 844 -22.33 -5.44 4.55
C ASP A 844 -23.29 -4.53 3.76
N LEU A 845 -24.36 -4.07 4.40
CA LEU A 845 -25.32 -3.11 3.83
C LEU A 845 -24.63 -1.80 3.46
N ALA A 846 -24.88 -1.32 2.25
CA ALA A 846 -24.42 -0.01 1.82
C ALA A 846 -25.18 1.11 2.53
N VAL A 847 -24.45 2.05 3.13
CA VAL A 847 -25.02 3.19 3.85
C VAL A 847 -24.53 4.49 3.23
N TYR A 848 -25.47 5.32 2.77
CA TYR A 848 -25.20 6.66 2.25
C TYR A 848 -25.59 7.71 3.28
N ALA A 849 -24.69 8.66 3.56
CA ALA A 849 -25.02 9.86 4.30
C ALA A 849 -25.33 11.02 3.35
N LEU A 850 -26.43 11.72 3.59
CA LEU A 850 -26.86 12.88 2.79
C LEU A 850 -26.48 14.18 3.49
N GLY A 851 -26.12 15.20 2.70
CA GLY A 851 -25.79 16.52 3.20
C GLY A 851 -26.84 17.56 2.87
N SER A 852 -27.04 18.55 3.75
CA SER A 852 -28.10 19.54 3.56
C SER A 852 -27.85 20.42 2.33
N PRO A 853 -28.80 20.49 1.38
CA PRO A 853 -28.64 21.32 0.19
C PRO A 853 -28.73 22.83 0.50
N PHE A 854 -29.17 23.20 1.71
CA PHE A 854 -29.32 24.59 2.16
C PHE A 854 -28.16 25.08 3.03
N LEU A 855 -27.18 24.23 3.34
CA LEU A 855 -25.95 24.68 4.02
C LEU A 855 -25.15 25.71 3.21
N MET A 856 -25.47 25.87 1.92
CA MET A 856 -24.72 26.70 0.96
C MET A 856 -25.59 27.73 0.21
N SER A 857 -26.85 27.92 0.59
CA SER A 857 -27.77 28.88 -0.05
C SER A 857 -27.81 30.23 0.68
N LYS A 858 -27.85 31.34 -0.07
CA LYS A 858 -27.95 32.73 0.45
C LYS A 858 -29.34 33.18 0.91
N SER A 859 -30.40 32.42 0.62
CA SER A 859 -31.73 32.79 1.11
C SER A 859 -31.70 32.79 2.63
N ASP A 860 -32.29 33.80 3.28
CA ASP A 860 -32.83 33.64 4.63
C ASP A 860 -33.43 32.25 4.68
N ALA A 861 -32.80 31.30 5.37
CA ALA A 861 -33.06 29.89 5.15
C ALA A 861 -34.49 29.59 5.64
N THR A 862 -35.46 29.79 4.75
CA THR A 862 -36.88 29.56 4.95
C THR A 862 -37.23 28.46 3.99
N TRP A 863 -36.66 27.28 4.24
CA TRP A 863 -37.04 26.06 3.57
C TRP A 863 -38.06 25.32 4.44
N THR A 864 -38.92 24.58 3.78
CA THR A 864 -39.87 23.67 4.42
C THR A 864 -39.31 22.24 4.41
N VAL A 865 -39.78 21.40 5.33
CA VAL A 865 -39.38 19.98 5.39
C VAL A 865 -39.71 19.29 4.05
N GLU A 866 -40.84 19.65 3.45
CA GLU A 866 -41.31 19.14 2.16
C GLU A 866 -40.36 19.47 1.01
N GLU A 867 -39.90 20.73 0.92
CA GLU A 867 -38.94 21.17 -0.10
C GLU A 867 -37.59 20.49 0.06
N ALA A 868 -37.13 20.36 1.30
CA ALA A 868 -35.87 19.69 1.59
C ALA A 868 -35.91 18.20 1.23
N ALA A 869 -36.97 17.50 1.65
CA ALA A 869 -37.20 16.09 1.34
C ALA A 869 -37.26 15.83 -0.18
N ALA A 870 -37.86 16.71 -0.97
CA ALA A 870 -37.92 16.56 -2.42
C ALA A 870 -36.53 16.51 -3.07
N LEU A 871 -35.58 17.28 -2.52
CA LEU A 871 -34.19 17.29 -2.99
C LEU A 871 -33.44 16.03 -2.57
N TYR A 872 -33.65 15.54 -1.35
CA TYR A 872 -33.09 14.27 -0.89
C TYR A 872 -33.63 13.09 -1.70
N VAL A 873 -34.94 13.02 -1.94
CA VAL A 873 -35.58 11.99 -2.77
C VAL A 873 -35.00 11.98 -4.18
N LYS A 874 -34.77 13.15 -4.78
CA LYS A 874 -34.14 13.26 -6.10
C LYS A 874 -32.74 12.63 -6.11
N THR A 875 -31.92 12.86 -5.08
CA THR A 875 -30.57 12.27 -4.97
C THR A 875 -30.62 10.77 -4.67
N ILE A 876 -31.48 10.34 -3.74
CA ILE A 876 -31.70 8.93 -3.41
C ILE A 876 -32.05 8.15 -4.70
N ARG A 877 -32.95 8.69 -5.52
CA ARG A 877 -33.37 8.08 -6.78
C ARG A 877 -32.33 8.09 -7.90
N LYS A 878 -31.27 8.89 -7.79
CA LYS A 878 -30.13 8.78 -8.71
C LYS A 878 -29.23 7.60 -8.32
N LEU A 879 -29.05 7.38 -7.02
CA LEU A 879 -28.20 6.33 -6.48
C LEU A 879 -28.87 4.96 -6.53
N GLN A 880 -30.17 4.93 -6.26
CA GLN A 880 -31.01 3.75 -6.35
C GLN A 880 -32.30 4.12 -7.09
N PRO A 881 -32.40 3.85 -8.41
CA PRO A 881 -33.52 4.30 -9.24
C PRO A 881 -34.91 3.81 -8.82
N GLU A 882 -34.97 2.60 -8.26
CA GLU A 882 -36.18 1.92 -7.83
C GLU A 882 -36.06 1.37 -6.39
N GLY A 883 -37.19 1.31 -5.69
CA GLY A 883 -37.27 0.69 -4.36
C GLY A 883 -37.09 -0.83 -4.39
N PRO A 884 -37.06 -1.48 -3.22
CA PRO A 884 -37.37 -0.94 -1.89
C PRO A 884 -36.34 0.06 -1.33
N TYR A 885 -36.77 1.07 -0.57
CA TYR A 885 -35.87 2.01 0.13
C TYR A 885 -35.81 1.77 1.64
N LEU A 886 -34.63 1.97 2.22
CA LEU A 886 -34.39 2.05 3.66
C LEU A 886 -33.91 3.48 3.97
N LEU A 887 -34.59 4.16 4.88
CA LEU A 887 -34.30 5.55 5.23
C LEU A 887 -33.99 5.68 6.72
N GLY A 888 -33.29 6.73 7.12
CA GLY A 888 -33.08 7.01 8.53
C GLY A 888 -32.49 8.37 8.79
N GLY A 889 -32.49 8.78 10.04
CA GLY A 889 -31.84 10.02 10.45
C GLY A 889 -31.88 10.25 11.95
N TRP A 890 -30.90 11.01 12.42
CA TRP A 890 -30.81 11.51 13.77
C TRP A 890 -31.30 12.95 13.86
N SER A 891 -31.99 13.27 14.96
CA SER A 891 -32.57 14.58 15.16
C SER A 891 -33.45 14.98 13.95
N MET A 892 -33.38 16.22 13.47
CA MET A 892 -34.12 16.68 12.28
C MET A 892 -34.12 15.70 11.08
N GLY A 893 -33.05 14.92 10.92
CA GLY A 893 -32.95 13.89 9.87
C GLY A 893 -34.07 12.86 9.91
N ALA A 894 -34.58 12.50 11.09
CA ALA A 894 -35.71 11.57 11.22
C ALA A 894 -37.02 12.13 10.63
N ILE A 895 -37.24 13.44 10.79
CA ILE A 895 -38.43 14.13 10.26
C ILE A 895 -38.35 14.24 8.74
N LEU A 896 -37.16 14.56 8.23
CA LEU A 896 -36.91 14.62 6.79
C LEU A 896 -37.02 13.23 6.15
N ALA A 897 -36.45 12.19 6.76
CA ALA A 897 -36.57 10.80 6.30
C ALA A 897 -38.02 10.31 6.24
N TYR A 898 -38.88 10.77 7.17
CA TYR A 898 -40.31 10.51 7.10
C TYR A 898 -40.98 11.19 5.90
N GLU A 899 -40.71 12.47 5.67
CA GLU A 899 -41.26 13.19 4.52
C GLU A 899 -40.72 12.63 3.19
N GLU A 900 -39.46 12.20 3.13
CA GLU A 900 -38.86 11.48 1.99
C GLU A 900 -39.62 10.19 1.69
N ALA A 901 -39.89 9.37 2.71
CA ALA A 901 -40.70 8.16 2.57
C ALA A 901 -42.09 8.47 2.01
N TYR A 902 -42.73 9.54 2.50
CA TYR A 902 -44.05 9.96 2.08
C TYR A 902 -44.06 10.32 0.60
N GLN A 903 -43.07 11.10 0.14
CA GLN A 903 -42.93 11.49 -1.25
C GLN A 903 -42.56 10.32 -2.17
N LEU A 904 -41.67 9.42 -1.74
CA LEU A 904 -41.33 8.19 -2.49
C LEU A 904 -42.57 7.29 -2.68
N ARG A 905 -43.41 7.15 -1.65
CA ARG A 905 -44.68 6.42 -1.72
C ARG A 905 -45.66 7.06 -2.69
N GLN A 906 -45.76 8.40 -2.73
CA GLN A 906 -46.56 9.09 -3.75
C GLN A 906 -46.07 8.85 -5.18
N GLN A 907 -44.76 8.61 -5.35
CA GLN A 907 -44.15 8.22 -6.63
C GLN A 907 -44.28 6.72 -6.94
N GLY A 908 -45.10 5.97 -6.18
CA GLY A 908 -45.34 4.54 -6.39
C GLY A 908 -44.18 3.64 -5.95
N GLN A 909 -43.23 4.16 -5.18
CA GLN A 909 -42.08 3.39 -4.72
C GLN A 909 -42.35 2.66 -3.40
N GLN A 910 -41.71 1.51 -3.22
CA GLN A 910 -41.74 0.77 -1.96
C GLN A 910 -40.70 1.34 -0.98
N VAL A 911 -41.10 1.58 0.26
CA VAL A 911 -40.23 1.98 1.38
C VAL A 911 -40.44 0.97 2.49
N LEU A 912 -39.37 0.27 2.90
CA LEU A 912 -39.46 -0.82 3.87
C LEU A 912 -39.50 -0.31 5.30
N GLY A 913 -38.70 0.72 5.61
CA GLY A 913 -38.74 1.33 6.93
C GLY A 913 -37.87 2.56 7.09
N ILE A 914 -38.13 3.27 8.20
CA ILE A 914 -37.47 4.50 8.62
C ILE A 914 -36.83 4.26 10.00
N ILE A 915 -35.52 4.49 10.11
CA ILE A 915 -34.81 4.51 11.38
C ILE A 915 -34.86 5.94 11.94
N ASN A 916 -35.57 6.12 13.05
CA ASN A 916 -35.67 7.39 13.76
C ASN A 916 -34.75 7.35 14.98
N LEU A 917 -33.68 8.15 14.97
CA LEU A 917 -32.80 8.33 16.12
C LEU A 917 -33.25 9.56 16.91
N ASP A 918 -33.99 9.27 17.98
CA ASP A 918 -34.27 10.16 19.10
C ASP A 918 -35.07 11.43 18.80
N MET A 919 -36.08 11.33 17.91
CA MET A 919 -37.02 12.41 17.61
C MET A 919 -38.50 12.08 17.78
N PRO A 920 -39.26 12.92 18.51
CA PRO A 920 -40.72 12.84 18.53
C PRO A 920 -41.34 13.37 17.23
N LEU A 921 -42.57 12.93 16.94
CA LEU A 921 -43.35 13.48 15.83
C LEU A 921 -43.52 15.01 16.04
N PRO A 922 -43.17 15.85 15.06
CA PRO A 922 -43.36 17.29 15.18
C PRO A 922 -44.86 17.62 15.21
N ARG A 923 -45.27 18.43 16.19
CA ARG A 923 -46.62 18.99 16.29
C ARG A 923 -46.55 20.50 16.03
N PRO A 924 -47.29 21.03 15.04
CA PRO A 924 -47.29 22.46 14.78
C PRO A 924 -47.87 23.21 15.98
N ASP A 925 -47.13 24.19 16.49
CA ASP A 925 -47.66 25.13 17.47
C ASP A 925 -47.85 26.50 16.78
N PRO A 926 -49.11 26.97 16.62
CA PRO A 926 -49.39 28.25 15.96
C PRO A 926 -48.91 29.48 16.75
N HIS A 927 -48.39 29.29 17.98
CA HIS A 927 -47.99 30.34 18.89
C HIS A 927 -46.51 30.37 19.25
N VAL A 928 -45.63 29.71 18.47
CA VAL A 928 -44.19 29.79 18.74
C VAL A 928 -43.73 31.24 18.62
N LEU A 929 -43.55 31.85 19.79
CA LEU A 929 -43.06 33.21 19.97
C LEU A 929 -41.58 33.22 19.57
N GLU A 930 -41.15 34.25 18.83
CA GLU A 930 -39.74 34.54 18.55
C GLU A 930 -38.81 34.44 19.78
N PRO A 931 -39.30 34.70 21.02
CA PRO A 931 -38.65 34.29 22.27
C PRO A 931 -38.17 32.84 22.39
N THR A 932 -38.89 31.83 21.88
CA THR A 932 -38.48 30.41 21.92
C THR A 932 -37.32 30.13 20.95
N VAL A 933 -37.33 30.77 19.78
CA VAL A 933 -36.21 30.72 18.82
C VAL A 933 -35.00 31.43 19.44
N LYS A 934 -35.19 32.61 20.04
CA LYS A 934 -34.15 33.32 20.81
C LYS A 934 -33.63 32.53 22.01
N LEU A 935 -34.51 31.81 22.70
CA LEU A 935 -34.12 30.96 23.81
C LEU A 935 -33.20 29.84 23.31
N LEU A 936 -33.54 29.18 22.20
CA LEU A 936 -32.68 28.16 21.58
C LEU A 936 -31.36 28.73 21.02
N GLU A 937 -31.35 29.99 20.57
CA GLU A 937 -30.12 30.73 20.22
C GLU A 937 -29.21 30.94 21.43
N ILE A 938 -29.79 31.29 22.59
CA ILE A 938 -29.07 31.64 23.83
C ILE A 938 -28.62 30.40 24.59
N VAL A 939 -29.43 29.33 24.58
CA VAL A 939 -29.14 28.04 25.22
C VAL A 939 -27.92 27.34 24.62
N GLY A 940 -27.39 27.83 23.51
CA GLY A 940 -26.16 27.31 22.93
C GLY A 940 -26.35 25.89 22.40
N PHE A 941 -27.39 25.70 21.56
CA PHE A 941 -27.59 24.50 20.72
C PHE A 941 -26.42 24.22 19.75
N TYR A 942 -25.38 25.06 19.81
CA TYR A 942 -24.18 25.07 19.01
C TYR A 942 -22.98 24.88 19.96
N PRO A 943 -22.75 23.67 20.51
CA PRO A 943 -21.50 23.42 21.22
C PRO A 943 -20.36 23.78 20.26
N ALA A 944 -19.35 24.48 20.76
CA ALA A 944 -18.15 24.73 19.99
C ALA A 944 -17.62 23.41 19.40
N ILE A 945 -16.99 23.45 18.22
CA ILE A 945 -16.46 22.23 17.60
C ILE A 945 -15.34 21.72 18.52
N ARG A 946 -15.65 20.73 19.35
CA ARG A 946 -14.70 20.10 20.27
C ARG A 946 -13.83 19.14 19.50
N ARG A 947 -12.53 19.29 19.63
CA ARG A 947 -11.53 18.40 19.04
C ARG A 947 -10.68 17.88 20.18
N ALA A 948 -10.54 16.56 20.29
CA ALA A 948 -9.72 15.95 21.34
C ALA A 948 -8.31 16.59 21.35
N GLY A 949 -7.96 17.24 22.48
CA GLY A 949 -6.67 17.91 22.66
C GLY A 949 -6.51 19.29 22.01
N LYS A 950 -7.57 19.94 21.50
CA LYS A 950 -7.49 21.30 20.89
C LYS A 950 -8.59 22.25 21.42
N PRO A 951 -8.39 23.59 21.33
CA PRO A 951 -9.38 24.56 21.79
C PRO A 951 -10.68 24.52 20.99
N ASP A 952 -11.77 24.84 21.68
CA ASP A 952 -13.13 24.97 21.17
C ASP A 952 -13.21 26.03 20.05
N MET A 953 -13.70 25.64 18.87
CA MET A 953 -13.87 26.57 17.73
C MET A 953 -15.27 27.18 17.66
N GLU A 954 -15.33 28.49 17.38
CA GLU A 954 -16.56 29.26 17.19
C GLU A 954 -17.32 28.86 15.91
N ILE A 955 -18.64 28.70 15.99
CA ILE A 955 -19.47 28.21 14.89
C ILE A 955 -19.80 29.33 13.87
N PRO A 956 -19.56 29.12 12.56
CA PRO A 956 -19.87 30.11 11.51
C PRO A 956 -21.34 30.54 11.48
N SER A 957 -21.61 31.81 11.16
CA SER A 957 -22.97 32.40 11.14
C SER A 957 -23.95 31.64 10.23
N TYR A 958 -23.55 31.23 9.03
CA TYR A 958 -24.41 30.49 8.10
C TYR A 958 -24.85 29.11 8.67
N ARG A 959 -24.03 28.46 9.50
CA ARG A 959 -24.41 27.20 10.17
C ARG A 959 -25.43 27.46 11.27
N ARG A 960 -25.29 28.59 11.97
CA ARG A 960 -26.26 29.07 12.97
C ARG A 960 -27.59 29.39 12.29
N GLU A 961 -27.58 30.12 11.18
CA GLU A 961 -28.77 30.44 10.39
C GLU A 961 -29.45 29.20 9.80
N HIS A 962 -28.69 28.25 9.24
CA HIS A 962 -29.23 26.98 8.75
C HIS A 962 -29.89 26.15 9.86
N SER A 963 -29.31 26.16 11.04
CA SER A 963 -29.87 25.42 12.17
C SER A 963 -31.10 26.13 12.76
N LEU A 964 -31.15 27.47 12.73
CA LEU A 964 -32.37 28.22 13.05
C LEU A 964 -33.49 27.97 12.02
N ALA A 965 -33.11 27.88 10.75
CA ALA A 965 -34.00 27.49 9.67
C ALA A 965 -34.58 26.09 9.86
N SER A 966 -33.77 25.11 10.25
CA SER A 966 -34.25 23.75 10.51
C SER A 966 -35.21 23.69 11.69
N VAL A 967 -34.98 24.48 12.75
CA VAL A 967 -35.93 24.64 13.86
C VAL A 967 -37.23 25.28 13.37
N ARG A 968 -37.17 26.37 12.60
CA ARG A 968 -38.36 27.04 12.04
C ARG A 968 -39.14 26.12 11.10
N ALA A 969 -38.46 25.35 10.26
CA ALA A 969 -39.05 24.36 9.35
C ALA A 969 -39.77 23.26 10.14
N LYS A 970 -39.11 22.69 11.16
CA LYS A 970 -39.68 21.67 12.05
C LYS A 970 -40.98 22.14 12.71
N LEU A 971 -40.98 23.37 13.24
CA LEU A 971 -42.12 23.92 13.96
C LEU A 971 -43.33 24.23 13.07
N LYS A 972 -43.08 24.45 11.76
CA LYS A 972 -44.13 24.69 10.76
C LYS A 972 -44.59 23.42 10.05
N TYR A 973 -43.80 22.35 10.11
CA TYR A 973 -44.08 21.10 9.42
C TYR A 973 -45.28 20.39 10.02
N SER A 974 -46.23 19.99 9.16
CA SER A 974 -47.43 19.25 9.53
C SER A 974 -47.38 17.86 8.86
N PRO A 975 -46.90 16.82 9.56
CA PRO A 975 -46.76 15.49 8.98
C PRO A 975 -48.11 14.90 8.58
N ARG A 976 -48.13 14.17 7.46
CA ARG A 976 -49.34 13.56 6.88
C ARG A 976 -49.30 12.04 7.04
N PRO A 977 -50.40 11.36 7.43
CA PRO A 977 -50.40 9.91 7.57
C PRO A 977 -50.14 9.17 6.25
N MET A 978 -49.28 8.16 6.28
CA MET A 978 -49.04 7.24 5.16
C MET A 978 -50.06 6.09 5.19
N ARG A 979 -51.30 6.37 4.81
CA ARG A 979 -52.33 5.32 4.70
C ARG A 979 -52.10 4.47 3.45
N THR A 980 -52.27 3.16 3.57
CA THR A 980 -52.19 2.21 2.44
C THR A 980 -53.26 2.54 1.40
N ALA A 981 -52.83 2.89 0.17
CA ALA A 981 -53.73 3.24 -0.92
C ALA A 981 -54.40 2.02 -1.59
N SER A 982 -53.85 0.81 -1.39
CA SER A 982 -54.40 -0.47 -1.83
C SER A 982 -54.07 -1.60 -0.84
N GLU A 983 -54.88 -2.67 -0.83
CA GLU A 983 -54.68 -3.87 -0.01
C GLU A 983 -53.33 -4.59 -0.30
N ASP A 984 -52.69 -4.30 -1.44
CA ASP A 984 -51.45 -4.97 -1.89
C ASP A 984 -50.13 -4.21 -1.55
N SER A 985 -50.19 -3.03 -0.91
CA SER A 985 -48.98 -2.25 -0.63
C SER A 985 -48.41 -2.54 0.77
N THR A 986 -47.15 -2.97 0.86
CA THR A 986 -46.45 -3.17 2.14
C THR A 986 -46.47 -1.88 2.98
N PRO A 987 -46.85 -1.94 4.27
CA PRO A 987 -46.84 -0.77 5.15
C PRO A 987 -45.41 -0.32 5.49
N VAL A 988 -45.22 0.99 5.64
CA VAL A 988 -43.93 1.59 6.04
C VAL A 988 -43.76 1.42 7.54
N ARG A 989 -42.63 0.85 7.97
CA ARG A 989 -42.32 0.61 9.38
C ARG A 989 -41.43 1.72 9.93
N ILE A 990 -41.63 2.15 11.18
CA ILE A 990 -40.77 3.13 11.85
C ILE A 990 -40.12 2.46 13.04
N PHE A 991 -38.79 2.45 13.08
CA PHE A 991 -38.00 1.94 14.20
C PHE A 991 -37.37 3.11 14.94
N VAL A 992 -37.83 3.37 16.15
CA VAL A 992 -37.43 4.52 16.97
C VAL A 992 -36.42 4.06 18.00
N ILE A 993 -35.27 4.74 18.06
CA ILE A 993 -34.25 4.54 19.09
C ILE A 993 -34.20 5.82 19.94
N TRP A 994 -34.63 5.71 21.19
CA TRP A 994 -34.63 6.80 22.17
C TRP A 994 -33.35 6.78 23.03
N ALA A 995 -32.80 7.95 23.34
CA ALA A 995 -31.81 8.14 24.38
C ALA A 995 -32.48 8.02 25.77
N GLY A 996 -31.92 7.24 26.69
CA GLY A 996 -32.52 6.95 28.00
C GLY A 996 -32.62 8.15 28.93
N HIS A 997 -31.73 9.13 28.79
CA HIS A 997 -31.72 10.33 29.59
C HIS A 997 -32.11 11.57 28.76
N GLY A 998 -32.94 12.45 29.36
CA GLY A 998 -32.96 13.86 28.95
C GLY A 998 -31.59 14.51 29.16
N ASP A 999 -31.41 15.79 28.91
CA ASP A 999 -30.13 16.49 29.17
C ASP A 999 -30.20 17.29 30.50
N PRO A 1000 -30.15 16.62 31.68
CA PRO A 1000 -30.35 17.30 32.97
C PRO A 1000 -29.15 18.15 33.39
N ASP A 1001 -27.95 17.91 32.86
CA ASP A 1001 -26.72 18.58 33.30
C ASP A 1001 -26.49 19.91 32.56
N ARG A 1002 -27.05 20.08 31.36
CA ARG A 1002 -26.93 21.31 30.57
C ARG A 1002 -28.03 22.34 30.88
N LEU A 1003 -29.15 21.88 31.44
CA LEU A 1003 -30.34 22.71 31.71
C LEU A 1003 -30.11 23.77 32.83
N PRO A 1004 -29.50 23.49 34.00
CA PRO A 1004 -29.54 24.41 35.13
C PRO A 1004 -28.78 25.73 34.93
N ALA A 1005 -27.61 25.69 34.27
CA ALA A 1005 -26.78 26.89 34.03
C ALA A 1005 -27.41 27.81 32.97
N VAL A 1006 -28.02 27.20 31.96
CA VAL A 1006 -28.67 27.90 30.85
C VAL A 1006 -30.05 28.44 31.22
N LEU A 1007 -30.78 27.71 32.08
CA LEU A 1007 -32.11 28.11 32.53
C LEU A 1007 -32.10 29.38 33.39
N VAL A 1008 -31.01 29.70 34.08
CA VAL A 1008 -30.89 30.96 34.85
C VAL A 1008 -30.88 32.18 33.92
N GLU A 1009 -30.15 32.10 32.80
CA GLU A 1009 -30.07 33.15 31.78
C GLU A 1009 -31.37 33.25 30.96
N ALA A 1010 -31.97 32.10 30.65
CA ALA A 1010 -33.28 32.00 30.02
C ALA A 1010 -34.40 32.62 30.88
N ASP A 1011 -34.42 32.34 32.20
CA ASP A 1011 -35.43 32.85 33.12
C ASP A 1011 -35.32 34.37 33.32
N GLU A 1012 -34.11 34.94 33.27
CA GLU A 1012 -33.91 36.40 33.25
C GLU A 1012 -34.51 37.07 31.99
N ILE A 1013 -34.41 36.41 30.84
CA ILE A 1013 -34.94 36.92 29.56
C ILE A 1013 -36.45 36.72 29.48
N LEU A 1014 -36.96 35.58 29.92
CA LEU A 1014 -38.40 35.31 30.01
C LEU A 1014 -39.08 36.26 31.00
N ARG A 1015 -38.42 36.61 32.12
CA ARG A 1015 -38.91 37.66 33.05
C ARG A 1015 -38.97 39.05 32.42
N ARG A 1016 -38.07 39.39 31.48
CA ARG A 1016 -38.11 40.66 30.72
C ARG A 1016 -39.22 40.70 29.66
N CYS A 1017 -39.65 39.54 29.17
CA CYS A 1017 -40.70 39.42 28.14
C CYS A 1017 -42.13 39.34 28.70
N GLY A 1018 -42.30 39.39 30.04
CA GLY A 1018 -43.60 39.46 30.71
C GLY A 1018 -44.28 38.10 30.97
N PRO A 1019 -45.31 38.07 31.86
CA PRO A 1019 -45.85 36.85 32.46
C PRO A 1019 -46.47 35.86 31.48
N GLU A 1020 -46.97 36.32 30.34
CA GLU A 1020 -47.60 35.45 29.33
C GLU A 1020 -46.62 34.52 28.63
N THR A 1021 -45.33 34.88 28.60
CA THR A 1021 -44.26 34.08 27.95
C THR A 1021 -43.84 32.89 28.82
N GLN A 1022 -43.91 33.02 30.15
CA GLN A 1022 -43.60 31.91 31.08
C GLN A 1022 -44.59 30.75 31.00
N ALA A 1023 -45.80 30.96 30.46
CA ALA A 1023 -46.88 29.98 30.48
C ALA A 1023 -46.83 28.95 29.33
N ARG A 1024 -45.93 29.07 28.34
CA ARG A 1024 -46.00 28.28 27.09
C ARG A 1024 -44.75 27.50 26.69
N THR A 1025 -43.59 27.78 27.28
CA THR A 1025 -42.43 26.89 27.20
C THR A 1025 -42.61 25.74 28.19
N SER A 1026 -43.50 24.79 27.89
CA SER A 1026 -43.72 23.64 28.78
C SER A 1026 -42.39 22.88 28.95
N GLN A 1027 -41.87 22.91 30.19
CA GLN A 1027 -40.62 22.28 30.61
C GLN A 1027 -40.68 20.74 30.61
N GLU A 1028 -41.85 20.16 30.35
CA GLU A 1028 -42.11 18.72 30.49
C GLU A 1028 -41.30 17.86 29.52
N TRP A 1029 -41.24 18.18 28.22
CA TRP A 1029 -40.58 17.30 27.25
C TRP A 1029 -39.05 17.19 27.44
N LEU A 1030 -38.39 18.23 27.95
CA LEU A 1030 -36.94 18.26 28.22
C LEU A 1030 -36.58 17.48 29.49
N GLN A 1031 -37.52 17.32 30.42
CA GLN A 1031 -37.32 16.72 31.73
C GLN A 1031 -37.93 15.31 31.85
N THR A 1032 -38.76 14.90 30.89
CA THR A 1032 -39.41 13.58 30.92
C THR A 1032 -38.39 12.49 30.55
N PRO A 1033 -38.15 11.48 31.40
CA PRO A 1033 -37.35 10.31 31.04
C PRO A 1033 -37.93 9.66 29.78
N ARG A 1034 -37.12 9.45 28.73
CA ARG A 1034 -37.66 8.99 27.44
C ARG A 1034 -38.23 7.57 27.48
N GLU A 1035 -37.90 6.82 28.54
CA GLU A 1035 -38.51 5.53 28.89
C GLU A 1035 -40.05 5.57 28.98
N SER A 1036 -40.68 6.73 29.23
CA SER A 1036 -42.14 6.87 29.33
C SER A 1036 -42.84 7.42 28.07
N MET A 1037 -42.12 7.63 26.96
CA MET A 1037 -42.64 8.39 25.81
C MET A 1037 -43.40 7.55 24.76
N GLY A 1038 -43.26 6.22 24.71
CA GLY A 1038 -43.96 5.37 23.74
C GLY A 1038 -43.67 5.75 22.27
N PRO A 1039 -44.58 5.52 21.30
CA PRO A 1039 -44.37 5.86 19.89
C PRO A 1039 -44.47 7.36 19.56
N VAL A 1040 -44.73 8.23 20.55
CA VAL A 1040 -44.79 9.71 20.45
C VAL A 1040 -45.39 10.24 19.14
N GLY A 1041 -46.63 9.85 18.83
CA GLY A 1041 -47.36 10.32 17.65
C GLY A 1041 -47.02 9.61 16.34
N TRP A 1042 -45.89 8.91 16.21
CA TRP A 1042 -45.53 8.17 14.98
C TRP A 1042 -46.53 7.05 14.66
N ALA A 1043 -47.17 6.45 15.67
CA ALA A 1043 -48.25 5.48 15.48
C ALA A 1043 -49.46 6.08 14.74
N GLU A 1044 -49.73 7.38 14.89
CA GLU A 1044 -50.81 8.07 14.18
C GLU A 1044 -50.53 8.17 12.67
N MET A 1045 -49.25 8.07 12.28
CA MET A 1045 -48.78 8.26 10.91
C MET A 1045 -48.78 6.97 10.09
N VAL A 1046 -48.39 5.84 10.70
CA VAL A 1046 -48.19 4.56 10.00
C VAL A 1046 -48.99 3.38 10.60
N GLY A 1047 -49.74 3.59 11.69
CA GLY A 1047 -50.40 2.51 12.44
C GLY A 1047 -49.52 1.99 13.58
N GLU A 1048 -50.15 1.58 14.68
CA GLU A 1048 -49.46 1.19 15.93
C GLU A 1048 -48.61 -0.07 15.74
N GLU A 1049 -49.08 -1.01 14.94
CA GLU A 1049 -48.38 -2.25 14.61
C GLU A 1049 -47.11 -2.05 13.75
N ASN A 1050 -46.95 -0.86 13.16
CA ASN A 1050 -45.83 -0.51 12.29
C ASN A 1050 -44.78 0.36 12.98
N VAL A 1051 -44.92 0.64 14.29
CA VAL A 1051 -43.93 1.39 15.07
C VAL A 1051 -43.32 0.50 16.14
N GLU A 1052 -41.99 0.47 16.18
CA GLU A 1052 -41.22 -0.22 17.22
C GLU A 1052 -40.30 0.78 17.92
N CYS A 1053 -40.24 0.75 19.24
CA CYS A 1053 -39.43 1.68 20.04
C CYS A 1053 -38.45 0.93 20.92
N HIS A 1054 -37.20 1.39 20.93
CA HIS A 1054 -36.11 0.91 21.78
C HIS A 1054 -35.47 2.08 22.51
N VAL A 1055 -34.89 1.82 23.68
CA VAL A 1055 -34.23 2.83 24.51
C VAL A 1055 -32.78 2.41 24.75
N ILE A 1056 -31.86 3.36 24.71
CA ILE A 1056 -30.47 3.18 25.15
C ILE A 1056 -30.30 3.93 26.48
N ASP A 1057 -30.42 3.20 27.58
CA ASP A 1057 -30.58 3.75 28.94
C ASP A 1057 -29.49 4.78 29.34
N HIS A 1058 -28.24 4.56 28.93
CA HIS A 1058 -27.09 5.40 29.30
C HIS A 1058 -26.73 6.47 28.27
N ALA A 1059 -27.55 6.69 27.25
CA ALA A 1059 -27.30 7.69 26.21
C ALA A 1059 -28.09 8.98 26.47
N HIS A 1060 -27.52 10.11 25.99
CA HIS A 1060 -28.21 11.39 25.83
C HIS A 1060 -28.41 11.67 24.34
N HIS A 1061 -29.28 12.65 24.02
CA HIS A 1061 -29.60 13.01 22.63
C HIS A 1061 -28.36 13.25 21.76
N ASP A 1062 -27.38 13.97 22.30
CA ASP A 1062 -26.15 14.35 21.61
C ASP A 1062 -25.12 13.22 21.51
N THR A 1063 -25.22 12.17 22.33
CA THR A 1063 -24.22 11.11 22.44
C THR A 1063 -24.57 9.84 21.67
N LEU A 1064 -25.76 9.75 21.06
CA LEU A 1064 -26.20 8.55 20.32
C LEU A 1064 -25.31 8.17 19.14
N MET A 1065 -24.56 9.14 18.63
CA MET A 1065 -23.60 8.99 17.54
C MET A 1065 -22.14 9.07 18.01
N ASP A 1066 -21.90 9.17 19.33
CA ASP A 1066 -20.55 9.20 19.89
C ASP A 1066 -19.94 7.80 19.95
N PRO A 1067 -18.59 7.68 19.89
CA PRO A 1067 -17.90 6.39 19.88
C PRO A 1067 -18.30 5.41 21.00
N GLU A 1068 -18.67 5.92 22.18
CA GLU A 1068 -19.03 5.10 23.34
C GLU A 1068 -20.43 4.46 23.24
N VAL A 1069 -21.33 5.03 22.42
CA VAL A 1069 -22.74 4.62 22.31
C VAL A 1069 -23.06 4.06 20.92
N VAL A 1070 -22.37 4.53 19.88
CA VAL A 1070 -22.68 4.28 18.47
C VAL A 1070 -22.73 2.79 18.11
N GLU A 1071 -21.97 1.94 18.79
CA GLU A 1071 -22.05 0.48 18.62
C GLU A 1071 -23.42 -0.09 19.03
N TYR A 1072 -24.01 0.41 20.11
CA TYR A 1072 -25.34 0.00 20.56
C TYR A 1072 -26.41 0.51 19.59
N THR A 1073 -26.30 1.76 19.15
CA THR A 1073 -27.16 2.36 18.13
C THR A 1073 -27.13 1.53 16.85
N ALA A 1074 -25.94 1.21 16.32
CA ALA A 1074 -25.79 0.43 15.10
C ALA A 1074 -26.32 -1.01 15.22
N ARG A 1075 -26.17 -1.67 16.38
CA ARG A 1075 -26.76 -2.99 16.62
C ARG A 1075 -28.29 -2.97 16.53
N LEU A 1076 -28.94 -1.96 17.11
CA LEU A 1076 -30.39 -1.82 17.03
C LEU A 1076 -30.85 -1.48 15.61
N MET A 1077 -30.12 -0.62 14.90
CA MET A 1077 -30.36 -0.34 13.48
C MET A 1077 -30.26 -1.61 12.63
N GLN A 1078 -29.26 -2.45 12.88
CA GLN A 1078 -29.06 -3.74 12.19
C GLN A 1078 -30.26 -4.66 12.40
N VAL A 1079 -30.76 -4.79 13.63
CA VAL A 1079 -31.96 -5.59 13.95
C VAL A 1079 -33.18 -5.12 13.15
N ALA A 1080 -33.39 -3.80 13.06
CA ALA A 1080 -34.49 -3.23 12.30
C ALA A 1080 -34.37 -3.56 10.80
N VAL A 1081 -33.18 -3.33 10.22
CA VAL A 1081 -32.93 -3.59 8.79
C VAL A 1081 -33.10 -5.07 8.46
N ASP A 1082 -32.50 -5.98 9.24
CA ASP A 1082 -32.58 -7.41 8.96
C ASP A 1082 -34.03 -7.92 9.01
N LYS A 1083 -34.82 -7.44 9.98
CA LYS A 1083 -36.25 -7.75 10.09
C LYS A 1083 -37.04 -7.26 8.87
N TRP A 1084 -36.68 -6.11 8.32
CA TRP A 1084 -37.38 -5.54 7.16
C TRP A 1084 -37.01 -6.24 5.86
N LEU A 1085 -35.74 -6.59 5.68
CA LEU A 1085 -35.25 -7.34 4.52
C LEU A 1085 -35.72 -8.80 4.52
N SER A 1086 -35.94 -9.40 5.69
CA SER A 1086 -36.48 -10.77 5.78
C SER A 1086 -38.00 -10.85 5.56
N SER A 1087 -38.69 -9.71 5.59
CA SER A 1087 -40.16 -9.61 5.47
C SER A 1087 -40.64 -9.13 4.11
N SER A 1088 -39.72 -8.81 3.19
CA SER A 1088 -39.95 -8.15 1.90
C SER A 1088 -39.93 -9.10 0.72
#